data_AF-A0AAD7AP27-F1
#
_entry.id   AF-A0AAD7AP27-F1
#
_cell.length_a   1.000
_cell.length_b   1.000
_cell.length_c   1.000
_cell.angle_alpha   90.00
_cell.angle_beta   90.00
_cell.angle_gamma   90.00
#
_symmetry.space_group_name_H-M   'P 1'
#
loop_
_entity.id
_entity.type
_entity.pdbx_description
1 polymer ?
#
loop_
_entity_poly.entity_id
_entity_poly.type
_entity_poly.pdbx_seq_one_letter_code
_entity_poly.pdbx_strand_id
1 'polypeptide(L)'
;MLLDILDNLPRLQMSSNQFKMILWILKECKVADVPSYAAFRSMQEGLHGLCGSTPKAYTSSIGNRFFVNDIRESIARDFANPEIVKNLHFYPEETAGPISEVWQAERWKEFKPSELTPMYSRGLRQFFIEEVSELDSGKSVLPLAWIIRGGVLCADCYDVLPASVSQSRWTFGHDIRSVPVSEFRYNYIDIVERIGDEIKWADGSNAPKMPNPLRELAGGDDLFVIMLPLWADNVSGNKSKQYNKHMNMYMANSNLPGQLLQQEYFVRFVSTSPHAGSPEQFSAIKEQIQATHTDPIRCYNAATRRNCRAILRVPSLPADNPQQSEEASHMGGNANCGCRRCKAGGTHLETESDEGSFAQAGLPRFAAQTKSVLEEQLHLAMRGVEAPILKLQTKTGVKDKVAQYWIDILLEKVWKIKGDSPERNIKSIAEELQVWLDEQPGDKVNPLLDIAGLDPNHDTPVELLHTILLRIVKYVWHILHTTWTEAEQNLFVIRLQSTDLDGLTVPPIRVAYMMQYKNNLIGKHFKTLMQTMVFHMHNLVPPEIFALVKAVSALGSVLWVHEIDNITEYTEQLTVLIGNVLDAFGDYDPAKILLKIKLHLLPHIVEDVIRFGPAICNSTEIFECFNAIFRLCSILSNHQAPSRDIAQKFGSMDRLKHILSGGFWFQDGDWVQAAMNVRDVLHTVPIIQRHLGWVPQRKVTVGKMTLASKQKSPLMRWKNTQASSTKSSAFDCCSAIQWRTALSVIAQSDDVCRKGSWVFVQYGKENLTRIGRISELVASEKATDDVPGGVVSIDCFELSERLHPDFEMPVLRRPVEDDIKTLSVQSILFRFSAQHDCRLMKCQPTALRPVVQERQETLRSTRLISHEDNDHFVVNTAAVHNATLLCRALPIALTVPRPIYVDRKAHHQAMATGLLDSQKMKRIRTQEKRKSTMAAKAQLKKDKAGKTAAQTYPDSDDSGDEIHMDDTSVVPKRRQRKKQKTV
;
A
#
# COMPACT_ATOMS: atom_id res chain seq x y z
N MET A 1 -28.31 -19.14 10.75
CA MET A 1 -27.08 -18.33 10.84
C MET A 1 -25.78 -19.13 10.77
N LEU A 2 -25.48 -20.10 11.65
CA LEU A 2 -24.18 -20.81 11.59
C LEU A 2 -23.86 -21.45 10.22
N LEU A 3 -24.86 -22.01 9.55
CA LEU A 3 -24.74 -22.51 8.16
C LEU A 3 -24.43 -21.38 7.15
N ASP A 4 -25.01 -20.19 7.34
CA ASP A 4 -24.75 -19.02 6.48
C ASP A 4 -23.33 -18.48 6.69
N ILE A 5 -22.85 -18.48 7.94
CA ILE A 5 -21.46 -18.17 8.28
C ILE A 5 -20.53 -19.07 7.47
N LEU A 6 -20.75 -20.40 7.56
CA LEU A 6 -19.91 -21.40 6.92
C LEU A 6 -19.87 -21.27 5.39
N ASP A 7 -21.02 -21.01 4.75
CA ASP A 7 -21.11 -20.84 3.28
C ASP A 7 -20.45 -19.55 2.80
N ASN A 8 -20.38 -18.50 3.64
CA ASN A 8 -19.87 -17.17 3.29
C ASN A 8 -18.54 -16.80 3.96
N LEU A 9 -17.77 -17.78 4.47
CA LEU A 9 -16.39 -17.52 4.93
C LEU A 9 -15.48 -17.22 3.72
N PRO A 10 -14.81 -16.04 3.67
CA PRO A 10 -14.01 -15.62 2.51
C PRO A 10 -12.96 -16.62 2.05
N ARG A 11 -12.23 -17.24 2.99
CA ARG A 11 -11.10 -18.17 2.72
C ARG A 11 -11.46 -19.65 2.84
N LEU A 12 -12.71 -19.99 3.12
CA LEU A 12 -13.19 -21.37 3.32
C LEU A 12 -14.48 -21.66 2.53
N GLN A 13 -14.57 -21.13 1.32
CA GLN A 13 -15.72 -21.38 0.45
C GLN A 13 -15.87 -22.85 0.10
N MET A 14 -17.12 -23.29 0.00
CA MET A 14 -17.49 -24.67 -0.28
C MET A 14 -18.29 -24.75 -1.57
N SER A 15 -18.15 -25.85 -2.31
CA SER A 15 -19.04 -26.14 -3.42
C SER A 15 -20.44 -26.51 -2.91
N SER A 16 -21.45 -26.34 -3.76
CA SER A 16 -22.82 -26.78 -3.47
C SER A 16 -22.89 -28.25 -3.02
N ASN A 17 -22.04 -29.12 -3.58
CA ASN A 17 -22.01 -30.54 -3.22
C ASN A 17 -21.37 -30.78 -1.84
N GLN A 18 -20.28 -30.08 -1.53
CA GLN A 18 -19.67 -30.12 -0.19
C GLN A 18 -20.64 -29.63 0.88
N PHE A 19 -21.37 -28.56 0.60
CA PHE A 19 -22.36 -28.04 1.54
C PHE A 19 -23.54 -28.99 1.75
N LYS A 20 -24.04 -29.62 0.68
CA LYS A 20 -25.07 -30.67 0.78
C LYS A 20 -24.60 -31.86 1.64
N MET A 21 -23.32 -32.24 1.56
CA MET A 21 -22.75 -33.29 2.42
C MET A 21 -22.76 -32.88 3.89
N ILE A 22 -22.49 -31.62 4.22
CA ILE A 22 -22.58 -31.13 5.61
C ILE A 22 -24.03 -31.21 6.12
N LEU A 23 -25.01 -30.77 5.31
CA LEU A 23 -26.42 -30.90 5.68
C LEU A 23 -26.84 -32.36 5.87
N TRP A 24 -26.31 -33.28 5.06
CA TRP A 24 -26.54 -34.72 5.24
C TRP A 24 -25.92 -35.23 6.55
N ILE A 25 -24.65 -34.92 6.86
CA ILE A 25 -24.00 -35.33 8.11
C ILE A 25 -24.78 -34.83 9.33
N LEU A 26 -25.24 -33.57 9.33
CA LEU A 26 -26.03 -33.01 10.43
C LEU A 26 -27.34 -33.80 10.67
N LYS A 27 -27.97 -34.28 9.59
CA LYS A 27 -29.16 -35.14 9.68
C LYS A 27 -28.84 -36.51 10.24
N GLU A 28 -27.74 -37.13 9.81
CA GLU A 28 -27.29 -38.43 10.35
C GLU A 28 -26.91 -38.32 11.84
N CYS A 29 -26.34 -37.19 12.26
CA CYS A 29 -26.08 -36.88 13.67
C CYS A 29 -27.33 -36.49 14.47
N LYS A 30 -28.53 -36.56 13.87
CA LYS A 30 -29.83 -36.24 14.50
C LYS A 30 -29.90 -34.81 15.07
N VAL A 31 -29.21 -33.87 14.44
CA VAL A 31 -29.36 -32.45 14.77
C VAL A 31 -30.79 -32.02 14.41
N ALA A 32 -31.48 -31.34 15.33
CA ALA A 32 -32.81 -30.83 15.09
C ALA A 32 -32.82 -29.72 14.01
N ASP A 33 -33.93 -29.59 13.29
CA ASP A 33 -34.21 -28.46 12.39
C ASP A 33 -33.16 -28.19 11.28
N VAL A 34 -32.50 -29.25 10.79
CA VAL A 34 -31.57 -29.11 9.65
C VAL A 34 -32.36 -28.81 8.37
N PRO A 35 -32.18 -27.63 7.74
CA PRO A 35 -32.96 -27.26 6.57
C PRO A 35 -32.64 -28.14 5.36
N SER A 36 -33.58 -28.21 4.42
CA SER A 36 -33.24 -28.66 3.07
C SER A 36 -32.29 -27.65 2.41
N TYR A 37 -31.49 -28.10 1.44
CA TYR A 37 -30.61 -27.19 0.70
C TYR A 37 -31.38 -26.04 0.02
N ALA A 38 -32.57 -26.34 -0.52
CA ALA A 38 -33.44 -25.33 -1.11
C ALA A 38 -33.98 -24.34 -0.08
N ALA A 39 -34.45 -24.82 1.08
CA ALA A 39 -34.91 -23.95 2.16
C ALA A 39 -33.78 -23.05 2.70
N PHE A 40 -32.55 -23.58 2.79
CA PHE A 40 -31.37 -22.79 3.15
C PHE A 40 -31.08 -21.68 2.14
N ARG A 41 -31.11 -21.98 0.83
CA ARG A 41 -30.90 -20.96 -0.21
C ARG A 41 -32.00 -19.91 -0.23
N SER A 42 -33.26 -20.32 -0.06
CA SER A 42 -34.39 -19.38 0.08
C SER A 42 -34.26 -18.46 1.30
N MET A 43 -33.78 -18.98 2.43
CA MET A 43 -33.45 -18.15 3.60
C MET A 43 -32.33 -17.15 3.30
N GLN A 44 -31.27 -17.56 2.60
CA GLN A 44 -30.21 -16.63 2.19
C GLN A 44 -30.70 -15.56 1.20
N GLU A 45 -31.63 -15.90 0.30
CA GLU A 45 -32.30 -14.93 -0.59
C GLU A 45 -33.14 -13.93 0.21
N GLY A 46 -33.86 -14.39 1.24
CA GLY A 46 -34.58 -13.51 2.17
C GLY A 46 -33.63 -12.55 2.90
N LEU A 47 -32.52 -13.06 3.46
CA LEU A 47 -31.49 -12.21 4.07
C LEU A 47 -30.89 -11.23 3.07
N HIS A 48 -30.69 -11.65 1.82
CA HIS A 48 -30.20 -10.79 0.75
C HIS A 48 -31.17 -9.64 0.46
N GLY A 49 -32.47 -9.91 0.42
CA GLY A 49 -33.49 -8.87 0.26
C GLY A 49 -33.55 -7.88 1.43
N LEU A 50 -33.20 -8.31 2.64
CA LEU A 50 -33.21 -7.45 3.84
C LEU A 50 -32.02 -6.51 3.92
N CYS A 51 -30.80 -7.00 3.68
CA CYS A 51 -29.58 -6.22 3.91
C CYS A 51 -28.39 -6.57 2.98
N GLY A 52 -28.65 -7.28 1.88
CA GLY A 52 -27.68 -7.56 0.82
C GLY A 52 -27.64 -6.47 -0.27
N SER A 53 -26.72 -6.64 -1.22
CA SER A 53 -26.57 -5.80 -2.41
C SER A 53 -26.66 -6.63 -3.68
N THR A 54 -27.45 -6.19 -4.65
CA THR A 54 -27.52 -6.85 -5.96
C THR A 54 -26.57 -6.16 -6.94
N PRO A 55 -25.63 -6.90 -7.59
CA PRO A 55 -24.75 -6.30 -8.58
C PRO A 55 -25.54 -5.72 -9.76
N LYS A 56 -25.14 -4.54 -10.23
CA LYS A 56 -25.74 -3.84 -11.37
C LYS A 56 -24.98 -4.17 -12.65
N ALA A 57 -25.71 -4.42 -13.74
CA ALA A 57 -25.12 -4.70 -15.05
C ALA A 57 -24.77 -3.40 -15.78
N TYR A 58 -23.60 -3.38 -16.42
CA TYR A 58 -23.10 -2.27 -17.22
C TYR A 58 -22.62 -2.78 -18.58
N THR A 59 -22.64 -1.88 -19.57
CA THR A 59 -22.04 -2.07 -20.89
C THR A 59 -21.09 -0.89 -21.16
N SER A 60 -19.82 -1.17 -21.42
CA SER A 60 -18.83 -0.12 -21.71
C SER A 60 -19.08 0.55 -23.06
N SER A 61 -18.43 1.69 -23.32
CA SER A 61 -18.43 2.38 -24.62
C SER A 61 -17.90 1.53 -25.79
N ILE A 62 -17.16 0.46 -25.47
CA ILE A 62 -16.58 -0.49 -26.42
C ILE A 62 -17.44 -1.78 -26.51
N GLY A 63 -18.56 -1.85 -25.78
CA GLY A 63 -19.54 -2.95 -25.85
C GLY A 63 -19.31 -4.12 -24.88
N ASN A 64 -18.30 -4.05 -24.00
CA ASN A 64 -18.05 -5.10 -23.02
C ASN A 64 -19.07 -5.05 -21.87
N ARG A 65 -19.61 -6.22 -21.48
CA ARG A 65 -20.54 -6.35 -20.36
C ARG A 65 -19.84 -6.75 -19.07
N PHE A 66 -20.21 -6.12 -17.97
CA PHE A 66 -19.68 -6.43 -16.64
C PHE A 66 -20.70 -6.05 -15.55
N PHE A 67 -20.43 -6.47 -14.32
CA PHE A 67 -21.27 -6.22 -13.15
C PHE A 67 -20.49 -5.53 -12.05
N VAL A 68 -21.13 -4.55 -11.41
CA VAL A 68 -20.55 -3.72 -10.35
C VAL A 68 -21.42 -3.84 -9.10
N ASN A 69 -20.79 -4.07 -7.94
CA ASN A 69 -21.42 -3.87 -6.64
C ASN A 69 -21.48 -2.37 -6.36
N ASP A 70 -22.66 -1.84 -6.03
CA ASP A 70 -22.84 -0.41 -5.80
C ASP A 70 -22.00 0.05 -4.60
N ILE A 71 -21.06 0.97 -4.86
CA ILE A 71 -20.14 1.46 -3.83
C ILE A 71 -20.89 2.26 -2.76
N ARG A 72 -22.03 2.87 -3.13
CA ARG A 72 -22.86 3.67 -2.23
C ARG A 72 -23.52 2.81 -1.17
N GLU A 73 -24.00 1.63 -1.56
CA GLU A 73 -24.59 0.65 -0.63
C GLU A 73 -23.54 0.13 0.37
N SER A 74 -22.29 0.00 -0.06
CA SER A 74 -21.19 -0.41 0.84
C SER A 74 -20.87 0.67 1.87
N ILE A 75 -20.85 1.95 1.47
CA ILE A 75 -20.65 3.07 2.41
C ILE A 75 -21.86 3.24 3.35
N ALA A 76 -23.09 3.06 2.87
CA ALA A 76 -24.27 3.05 3.72
C ALA A 76 -24.18 1.96 4.81
N ARG A 77 -23.66 0.76 4.47
CA ARG A 77 -23.38 -0.29 5.45
C ARG A 77 -22.30 0.10 6.45
N ASP A 78 -21.22 0.75 6.02
CA ASP A 78 -20.15 1.20 6.92
C ASP A 78 -20.71 2.16 7.99
N PHE A 79 -21.59 3.11 7.61
CA PHE A 79 -22.29 3.98 8.57
C PHE A 79 -23.26 3.22 9.49
N ALA A 80 -24.02 2.28 8.91
CA ALA A 80 -25.00 1.49 9.65
C ALA A 80 -24.34 0.41 10.52
N ASN A 81 -23.02 0.27 10.50
CA ASN A 81 -22.29 -0.73 11.24
C ASN A 81 -21.61 -0.13 12.48
N PRO A 82 -22.03 -0.49 13.71
CA PRO A 82 -21.50 0.10 14.94
C PRO A 82 -20.02 -0.20 15.16
N GLU A 83 -19.50 -1.28 14.58
CA GLU A 83 -18.08 -1.62 14.69
C GLU A 83 -17.20 -0.85 13.72
N ILE A 84 -17.77 -0.28 12.66
CA ILE A 84 -17.05 0.49 11.63
C ILE A 84 -17.20 1.99 11.91
N VAL A 85 -18.44 2.48 12.01
CA VAL A 85 -18.74 3.93 12.10
C VAL A 85 -18.07 4.63 13.29
N LYS A 86 -17.86 3.92 14.40
CA LYS A 86 -17.17 4.45 15.60
C LYS A 86 -15.69 4.80 15.35
N ASN A 87 -15.10 4.26 14.28
CA ASN A 87 -13.71 4.50 13.91
C ASN A 87 -13.58 5.47 12.73
N LEU A 88 -14.68 5.99 12.16
CA LEU A 88 -14.61 6.91 11.04
C LEU A 88 -14.15 8.29 11.49
N HIS A 89 -13.15 8.81 10.78
CA HIS A 89 -12.59 10.15 10.94
C HIS A 89 -13.05 11.04 9.77
N PHE A 90 -13.73 12.16 10.05
CA PHE A 90 -14.44 12.93 9.02
C PHE A 90 -13.79 14.26 8.62
N TYR A 91 -12.83 14.73 9.40
CA TYR A 91 -12.25 16.07 9.27
C TYR A 91 -10.74 15.97 9.06
N PRO A 92 -10.08 16.93 8.39
CA PRO A 92 -8.63 17.02 8.44
C PRO A 92 -8.14 17.22 9.88
N GLU A 93 -6.91 16.79 10.16
CA GLU A 93 -6.30 16.91 11.48
C GLU A 93 -4.92 17.60 11.38
N GLU A 94 -4.70 18.60 12.21
CA GLU A 94 -3.37 19.11 12.52
C GLU A 94 -2.93 18.52 13.86
N THR A 95 -2.00 17.57 13.78
CA THR A 95 -1.42 16.93 14.96
C THR A 95 -0.09 17.59 15.32
N ALA A 96 0.13 17.80 16.62
CA ALA A 96 1.46 18.13 17.16
C ALA A 96 2.31 16.88 17.42
N GLY A 97 1.68 15.70 17.39
CA GLY A 97 2.36 14.40 17.48
C GLY A 97 2.77 13.88 16.09
N PRO A 98 3.21 12.62 16.00
CA PRO A 98 3.62 12.05 14.74
C PRO A 98 2.46 11.92 13.75
N ILE A 99 2.77 12.07 12.46
CA ILE A 99 1.85 11.79 11.35
C ILE A 99 1.82 10.28 11.12
N SER A 100 0.65 9.68 11.28
CA SER A 100 0.41 8.25 11.02
C SER A 100 -0.75 7.98 10.07
N GLU A 101 -1.62 8.97 9.85
CA GLU A 101 -2.88 8.80 9.11
C GLU A 101 -3.01 9.78 7.94
N VAL A 102 -3.76 9.42 6.91
CA VAL A 102 -3.88 10.21 5.67
C VAL A 102 -4.58 11.56 5.85
N TRP A 103 -5.46 11.68 6.84
CA TRP A 103 -6.16 12.93 7.17
C TRP A 103 -5.28 13.94 7.93
N GLN A 104 -4.11 13.51 8.39
CA GLN A 104 -3.08 14.37 8.99
C GLN A 104 -2.11 14.93 7.94
N ALA A 105 -2.12 14.36 6.73
CA ALA A 105 -1.23 14.72 5.64
C ALA A 105 -1.85 15.78 4.70
N GLU A 106 -1.04 16.33 3.80
CA GLU A 106 -1.44 17.49 2.99
C GLU A 106 -2.58 17.17 2.00
N ARG A 107 -2.72 15.92 1.55
CA ARG A 107 -3.70 15.54 0.53
C ARG A 107 -5.12 15.91 0.89
N TRP A 108 -5.53 15.76 2.16
CA TRP A 108 -6.88 16.16 2.58
C TRP A 108 -7.06 17.67 2.59
N LYS A 109 -5.98 18.44 2.82
CA LYS A 109 -5.99 19.91 2.84
C LYS A 109 -5.99 20.53 1.44
N GLU A 110 -5.59 19.76 0.42
CA GLU A 110 -5.66 20.17 -0.99
C GLU A 110 -7.11 20.24 -1.52
N PHE A 111 -8.06 19.53 -0.89
CA PHE A 111 -9.47 19.64 -1.23
C PHE A 111 -10.04 20.96 -0.73
N LYS A 112 -10.97 21.55 -1.49
CA LYS A 112 -11.68 22.73 -1.02
C LYS A 112 -12.50 22.39 0.24
N PRO A 113 -12.73 23.33 1.16
CA PRO A 113 -13.57 23.07 2.33
C PRO A 113 -14.97 22.53 1.98
N SER A 114 -15.54 22.94 0.85
CA SER A 114 -16.83 22.43 0.33
C SER A 114 -16.74 21.03 -0.29
N GLU A 115 -15.54 20.54 -0.57
CA GLU A 115 -15.27 19.17 -1.03
C GLU A 115 -14.95 18.22 0.14
N LEU A 116 -14.72 18.77 1.34
CA LEU A 116 -14.57 18.07 2.62
C LEU A 116 -15.90 18.04 3.38
N THR A 117 -15.93 17.39 4.56
CA THR A 117 -17.13 17.37 5.42
C THR A 117 -17.54 18.80 5.76
N PRO A 118 -18.67 19.31 5.22
CA PRO A 118 -18.95 20.75 5.18
C PRO A 118 -19.63 21.27 6.44
N MET A 119 -19.99 20.38 7.37
CA MET A 119 -20.76 20.74 8.55
C MET A 119 -20.32 20.01 9.81
N TYR A 120 -20.71 20.60 10.93
CA TYR A 120 -20.64 20.03 12.26
C TYR A 120 -22.02 20.11 12.93
N SER A 121 -22.34 19.10 13.74
CA SER A 121 -23.61 19.02 14.47
C SER A 121 -23.42 19.08 15.98
N ARG A 122 -24.10 20.03 16.64
CA ARG A 122 -24.21 20.13 18.10
C ARG A 122 -25.67 19.94 18.50
N GLY A 123 -26.00 18.78 19.08
CA GLY A 123 -27.40 18.43 19.34
C GLY A 123 -28.19 18.32 18.02
N LEU A 124 -29.30 19.06 17.91
CA LEU A 124 -30.13 19.12 16.70
C LEU A 124 -29.76 20.28 15.76
N ARG A 125 -28.71 21.05 16.07
CA ARG A 125 -28.25 22.17 15.25
C ARG A 125 -27.09 21.75 14.36
N GLN A 126 -27.25 22.01 13.07
CA GLN A 126 -26.18 21.86 12.07
C GLN A 126 -25.61 23.22 11.73
N PHE A 127 -24.28 23.32 11.81
CA PHE A 127 -23.48 24.46 11.43
C PHE A 127 -22.76 24.11 10.15
N PHE A 128 -23.06 24.82 9.06
CA PHE A 128 -22.36 24.65 7.79
C PHE A 128 -21.23 25.68 7.67
N ILE A 129 -20.19 25.34 6.92
CA ILE A 129 -19.26 26.35 6.42
C ILE A 129 -20.03 27.42 5.64
N GLU A 130 -19.47 28.63 5.61
CA GLU A 130 -20.00 29.79 4.90
C GLU A 130 -21.40 30.22 5.35
N GLU A 131 -21.84 29.79 6.54
CA GLU A 131 -23.07 30.27 7.20
C GLU A 131 -22.74 31.02 8.49
N VAL A 132 -23.34 32.21 8.67
CA VAL A 132 -23.17 32.97 9.92
C VAL A 132 -23.65 32.14 11.10
N SER A 133 -22.81 32.06 12.12
CA SER A 133 -23.06 31.33 13.36
C SER A 133 -22.75 32.22 14.55
N GLU A 134 -23.48 32.06 15.65
CA GLU A 134 -23.23 32.80 16.89
C GLU A 134 -22.60 31.88 17.92
N LEU A 135 -21.55 32.39 18.58
CA LEU A 135 -20.85 31.71 19.65
C LEU A 135 -21.55 31.92 21.00
N ASP A 136 -21.22 31.10 21.99
CA ASP A 136 -21.71 31.20 23.37
C ASP A 136 -21.37 32.57 24.01
N SER A 137 -20.33 33.24 23.51
CA SER A 137 -19.95 34.61 23.89
C SER A 137 -20.86 35.71 23.32
N GLY A 138 -21.76 35.38 22.39
CA GLY A 138 -22.60 36.33 21.65
C GLY A 138 -21.93 36.94 20.42
N LYS A 139 -20.68 36.56 20.11
CA LYS A 139 -19.99 36.99 18.88
C LYS A 139 -20.49 36.18 17.67
N SER A 140 -20.66 36.85 16.54
CA SER A 140 -20.97 36.21 15.27
C SER A 140 -19.69 35.88 14.50
N VAL A 141 -19.66 34.69 13.90
CA VAL A 141 -18.54 34.17 13.11
C VAL A 141 -19.05 33.54 11.81
N LEU A 142 -18.17 33.46 10.82
CA LEU A 142 -18.39 32.79 9.55
C LEU A 142 -17.39 31.63 9.43
N PRO A 143 -17.79 30.37 9.67
CA PRO A 143 -16.92 29.20 9.55
C PRO A 143 -16.51 28.99 8.09
N LEU A 144 -15.26 28.63 7.86
CA LEU A 144 -14.67 28.44 6.53
C LEU A 144 -14.28 26.98 6.31
N ALA A 145 -13.75 26.32 7.35
CA ALA A 145 -13.38 24.92 7.33
C ALA A 145 -13.49 24.32 8.74
N TRP A 146 -13.76 23.00 8.80
CA TRP A 146 -13.75 22.22 10.04
C TRP A 146 -12.46 21.41 10.11
N ILE A 147 -11.77 21.46 11.24
CA ILE A 147 -10.44 20.87 11.39
C ILE A 147 -10.17 20.48 12.84
N ILE A 148 -9.51 19.35 13.06
CA ILE A 148 -9.13 18.88 14.39
C ILE A 148 -7.75 19.42 14.75
N ARG A 149 -7.63 20.10 15.89
CA ARG A 149 -6.36 20.59 16.45
C ARG A 149 -6.23 20.14 17.89
N GLY A 150 -5.14 19.45 18.23
CA GLY A 150 -4.91 18.95 19.59
C GLY A 150 -6.01 18.01 20.10
N GLY A 151 -6.61 17.21 19.22
CA GLY A 151 -7.72 16.30 19.55
C GLY A 151 -9.08 16.98 19.74
N VAL A 152 -9.17 18.29 19.51
CA VAL A 152 -10.41 19.07 19.60
C VAL A 152 -10.84 19.49 18.20
N LEU A 153 -12.12 19.26 17.85
CA LEU A 153 -12.68 19.78 16.62
C LEU A 153 -12.86 21.31 16.74
N CYS A 154 -12.34 22.02 15.75
CA CYS A 154 -12.39 23.47 15.64
C CYS A 154 -12.94 23.87 14.28
N ALA A 155 -13.31 25.15 14.16
CA ALA A 155 -13.59 25.81 12.90
C ALA A 155 -12.57 26.93 12.67
N ASP A 156 -12.08 27.06 11.45
CA ASP A 156 -11.43 28.28 11.01
C ASP A 156 -12.50 29.28 10.58
N CYS A 157 -12.51 30.46 11.19
CA CYS A 157 -13.60 31.41 11.06
C CYS A 157 -13.10 32.82 10.73
N TYR A 158 -13.93 33.59 10.03
CA TYR A 158 -13.88 35.05 10.07
C TYR A 158 -14.83 35.59 11.15
N ASP A 159 -14.42 36.65 11.84
CA ASP A 159 -15.34 37.41 12.72
C ASP A 159 -16.34 38.19 11.86
N VAL A 160 -17.61 38.21 12.28
CA VAL A 160 -18.70 38.92 11.59
C VAL A 160 -19.19 40.07 12.48
N LEU A 161 -19.23 41.28 11.93
CA LEU A 161 -19.59 42.51 12.62
C LEU A 161 -20.66 43.30 11.85
N PRO A 162 -21.48 44.11 12.53
CA PRO A 162 -22.33 45.09 11.85
C PRO A 162 -21.47 46.17 11.17
N ALA A 163 -21.78 46.48 9.92
CA ALA A 163 -21.05 47.43 9.09
C ALA A 163 -21.17 48.88 9.59
N SER A 164 -22.30 49.24 10.20
CA SER A 164 -22.47 50.46 11.00
C SER A 164 -23.65 50.31 11.97
N VAL A 165 -23.68 51.12 13.03
CA VAL A 165 -24.80 51.17 14.00
C VAL A 165 -26.11 51.65 13.34
N SER A 166 -26.03 52.31 12.19
CA SER A 166 -27.17 52.91 11.48
C SER A 166 -27.67 52.10 10.28
N GLN A 167 -26.92 51.10 9.82
CA GLN A 167 -27.29 50.24 8.69
C GLN A 167 -27.35 48.80 9.19
N SER A 168 -28.50 48.13 9.03
CA SER A 168 -28.69 46.69 9.31
C SER A 168 -27.94 45.80 8.31
N ARG A 169 -26.67 46.12 8.03
CA ARG A 169 -25.79 45.40 7.12
C ARG A 169 -24.62 44.81 7.89
N TRP A 170 -24.17 43.64 7.47
CA TRP A 170 -23.09 42.90 8.10
C TRP A 170 -21.84 42.89 7.20
N THR A 171 -20.67 42.80 7.82
CA THR A 171 -19.38 42.57 7.19
C THR A 171 -18.66 41.45 7.93
N PHE A 172 -17.70 40.81 7.27
CA PHE A 172 -16.81 39.85 7.91
C PHE A 172 -15.36 40.27 7.67
N GLY A 173 -14.49 39.95 8.63
CA GLY A 173 -13.05 40.22 8.52
C GLY A 173 -12.36 39.28 7.54
N HIS A 174 -11.03 39.44 7.41
CA HIS A 174 -10.18 38.57 6.58
C HIS A 174 -9.10 37.83 7.40
N ASP A 175 -9.06 38.05 8.71
CA ASP A 175 -8.16 37.35 9.61
C ASP A 175 -8.81 36.04 10.08
N ILE A 176 -8.15 34.92 9.81
CA ILE A 176 -8.64 33.60 10.22
C ILE A 176 -8.37 33.41 11.71
N ARG A 177 -9.43 33.09 12.45
CA ARG A 177 -9.37 32.67 13.86
C ARG A 177 -9.87 31.24 14.01
N SER A 178 -9.13 30.41 14.72
CA SER A 178 -9.60 29.08 15.12
C SER A 178 -10.52 29.16 16.35
N VAL A 179 -11.71 28.57 16.24
CA VAL A 179 -12.74 28.54 17.29
C VAL A 179 -13.13 27.09 17.59
N PRO A 180 -13.03 26.60 18.84
CA PRO A 180 -13.53 25.29 19.23
C PRO A 180 -15.03 25.13 18.94
N VAL A 181 -15.44 23.98 18.40
CA VAL A 181 -16.86 23.74 18.07
C VAL A 181 -17.78 23.71 19.29
N SER A 182 -17.21 23.55 20.49
CA SER A 182 -17.91 23.65 21.77
C SER A 182 -18.43 25.06 22.08
N GLU A 183 -17.92 26.09 21.41
CA GLU A 183 -18.38 27.47 21.58
C GLU A 183 -19.57 27.82 20.66
N PHE A 184 -19.94 26.97 19.70
CA PHE A 184 -21.00 27.29 18.72
C PHE A 184 -22.40 27.11 19.31
N ARG A 185 -23.20 28.18 19.37
CA ARG A 185 -24.50 28.20 20.07
C ARG A 185 -25.69 28.14 19.12
N TYR A 186 -25.74 29.06 18.17
CA TYR A 186 -26.86 29.25 17.24
C TYR A 186 -26.34 29.24 15.79
N ASN A 187 -27.02 28.47 14.93
CA ASN A 187 -26.69 28.45 13.52
C ASN A 187 -27.40 29.58 12.77
N TYR A 188 -27.19 29.68 11.47
CA TYR A 188 -27.80 30.71 10.64
C TYR A 188 -29.34 30.74 10.72
N ILE A 189 -29.99 29.57 10.79
CA ILE A 189 -31.45 29.47 10.86
C ILE A 189 -31.97 30.06 12.17
N ASP A 190 -31.35 29.70 13.31
CA ASP A 190 -31.69 30.27 14.61
C ASP A 190 -31.51 31.82 14.61
N ILE A 191 -30.46 32.32 13.94
CA ILE A 191 -30.15 33.75 13.88
C ILE A 191 -31.18 34.51 13.05
N VAL A 192 -31.53 34.00 11.86
CA VAL A 192 -32.54 34.61 10.98
C VAL A 192 -33.91 34.59 11.65
N GLU A 193 -34.28 33.50 12.32
CA GLU A 193 -35.54 33.43 13.07
C GLU A 193 -35.60 34.48 14.18
N ARG A 194 -34.48 34.72 14.87
CA ARG A 194 -34.37 35.73 15.92
C ARG A 194 -34.38 37.18 15.40
N ILE A 195 -33.76 37.45 14.24
CA ILE A 195 -33.72 38.78 13.62
C ILE A 195 -35.04 39.09 12.88
N GLY A 196 -35.71 38.07 12.35
CA GLY A 196 -36.94 38.19 11.56
C GLY A 196 -36.71 38.61 10.10
N ASP A 197 -35.47 38.64 9.63
CA ASP A 197 -35.09 38.98 8.24
C ASP A 197 -33.75 38.29 7.88
N GLU A 198 -33.45 38.17 6.60
CA GLU A 198 -32.19 37.62 6.10
C GLU A 198 -31.00 38.57 6.38
N ILE A 199 -29.81 38.00 6.54
CA ILE A 199 -28.58 38.77 6.72
C ILE A 199 -28.22 39.50 5.42
N LYS A 200 -28.21 40.83 5.48
CA LYS A 200 -27.82 41.71 4.36
C LYS A 200 -26.34 42.08 4.47
N TRP A 201 -25.55 41.71 3.48
CA TRP A 201 -24.12 42.02 3.44
C TRP A 201 -23.86 43.46 2.95
N ALA A 202 -22.83 44.11 3.49
CA ALA A 202 -22.42 45.43 3.02
C ALA A 202 -21.72 45.36 1.65
N ASP A 203 -20.94 44.31 1.41
CA ASP A 203 -20.41 43.93 0.09
C ASP A 203 -21.07 42.62 -0.36
N GLY A 204 -21.98 42.71 -1.33
CA GLY A 204 -22.67 41.54 -1.87
C GLY A 204 -21.88 40.76 -2.91
N SER A 205 -20.75 41.29 -3.41
CA SER A 205 -19.98 40.65 -4.49
C SER A 205 -19.13 39.47 -3.99
N ASN A 206 -18.66 39.54 -2.74
CA ASN A 206 -17.87 38.50 -2.09
C ASN A 206 -18.62 37.77 -0.97
N ALA A 207 -19.92 38.01 -0.81
CA ALA A 207 -20.69 37.41 0.25
C ALA A 207 -21.02 35.93 -0.06
N PRO A 208 -20.90 35.02 0.92
CA PRO A 208 -21.32 33.65 0.72
C PRO A 208 -22.84 33.55 0.56
N LYS A 209 -23.28 32.55 -0.21
CA LYS A 209 -24.70 32.27 -0.38
C LYS A 209 -25.24 31.59 0.88
N MET A 210 -26.21 32.23 1.53
CA MET A 210 -26.85 31.76 2.76
C MET A 210 -28.38 31.62 2.56
N PRO A 211 -29.03 30.55 3.07
CA PRO A 211 -28.39 29.37 3.66
C PRO A 211 -27.48 28.65 2.64
N ASN A 212 -26.50 27.90 3.16
CA ASN A 212 -25.52 27.21 2.32
C ASN A 212 -26.25 26.22 1.40
N PRO A 213 -25.97 26.19 0.08
CA PRO A 213 -26.61 25.26 -0.85
C PRO A 213 -26.50 23.77 -0.45
N LEU A 214 -25.45 23.38 0.27
CA LEU A 214 -25.25 22.03 0.77
C LEU A 214 -26.28 21.63 1.83
N ARG A 215 -26.96 22.59 2.48
CA ARG A 215 -28.06 22.33 3.41
C ARG A 215 -29.26 21.70 2.71
N GLU A 216 -29.55 22.09 1.47
CA GLU A 216 -30.60 21.49 0.66
C GLU A 216 -30.26 20.03 0.32
N LEU A 217 -29.00 19.77 -0.07
CA LEU A 217 -28.50 18.41 -0.31
C LEU A 217 -28.54 17.54 0.95
N ALA A 218 -28.30 18.12 2.13
CA ALA A 218 -28.38 17.45 3.41
C ALA A 218 -29.83 17.12 3.80
N GLY A 219 -30.81 17.95 3.41
CA GLY A 219 -32.23 17.71 3.68
C GLY A 219 -32.57 17.59 5.17
N GLY A 220 -31.80 18.26 6.05
CA GLY A 220 -31.92 18.18 7.50
C GLY A 220 -31.16 17.03 8.17
N ASP A 221 -30.49 16.16 7.40
CA ASP A 221 -29.59 15.13 7.93
C ASP A 221 -28.15 15.66 8.11
N ASP A 222 -27.31 14.98 8.91
CA ASP A 222 -25.88 15.28 8.95
C ASP A 222 -25.21 14.91 7.61
N LEU A 223 -24.41 15.79 7.00
CA LEU A 223 -23.74 15.55 5.72
C LEU A 223 -22.22 15.33 5.91
N PHE A 224 -21.73 14.18 5.49
CA PHE A 224 -20.33 13.76 5.60
C PHE A 224 -19.67 13.56 4.24
N VAL A 225 -18.34 13.70 4.18
CA VAL A 225 -17.53 13.29 3.02
C VAL A 225 -16.72 12.04 3.35
N ILE A 226 -16.79 11.06 2.44
CA ILE A 226 -16.03 9.82 2.52
C ILE A 226 -14.99 9.78 1.40
N MET A 227 -13.74 9.54 1.80
CA MET A 227 -12.57 9.40 0.95
C MET A 227 -12.38 7.92 0.59
N LEU A 228 -12.43 7.64 -0.70
CA LEU A 228 -12.52 6.28 -1.25
C LEU A 228 -11.37 6.00 -2.23
N PRO A 229 -10.17 5.59 -1.75
CA PRO A 229 -9.14 5.06 -2.62
C PRO A 229 -9.66 3.90 -3.47
N LEU A 230 -9.33 3.92 -4.76
CA LEU A 230 -9.69 2.87 -5.71
C LEU A 230 -8.45 2.11 -6.16
N TRP A 231 -8.57 0.79 -6.26
CA TRP A 231 -7.49 -0.09 -6.70
C TRP A 231 -7.98 -0.96 -7.85
N ALA A 232 -7.16 -1.11 -8.88
CA ALA A 232 -7.39 -2.04 -9.98
C ALA A 232 -6.16 -2.91 -10.23
N ASP A 233 -6.36 -4.15 -10.67
CA ASP A 233 -5.27 -5.02 -11.08
C ASP A 233 -5.72 -6.20 -11.94
N ASN A 234 -4.77 -6.71 -12.73
CA ASN A 234 -4.92 -7.92 -13.51
C ASN A 234 -4.65 -9.16 -12.67
N VAL A 235 -5.66 -10.02 -12.54
CA VAL A 235 -5.56 -11.26 -11.76
C VAL A 235 -5.90 -12.47 -12.63
N SER A 236 -5.35 -13.63 -12.29
CA SER A 236 -5.88 -14.89 -12.82
C SER A 236 -7.01 -15.38 -11.93
N GLY A 237 -8.12 -15.80 -12.55
CA GLY A 237 -9.22 -16.51 -11.90
C GLY A 237 -8.88 -17.96 -11.51
N ASN A 238 -7.70 -18.45 -11.91
CA ASN A 238 -7.24 -19.82 -11.61
C ASN A 238 -6.27 -19.84 -10.42
N LYS A 239 -5.97 -21.06 -9.91
CA LYS A 239 -4.86 -21.26 -8.97
C LYS A 239 -3.49 -21.03 -9.62
N SER A 240 -3.34 -21.38 -10.90
CA SER A 240 -2.16 -21.05 -11.69
C SER A 240 -2.29 -19.64 -12.26
N LYS A 241 -1.15 -18.97 -12.51
CA LYS A 241 -1.15 -17.63 -13.13
C LYS A 241 -1.46 -17.64 -14.64
N GLN A 242 -1.59 -18.81 -15.25
CA GLN A 242 -1.83 -18.96 -16.67
C GLN A 242 -3.33 -19.12 -16.94
N TYR A 243 -3.83 -18.38 -17.93
CA TYR A 243 -5.22 -18.38 -18.41
C TYR A 243 -6.24 -17.75 -17.44
N ASN A 244 -7.44 -17.45 -17.96
CA ASN A 244 -8.57 -16.88 -17.22
C ASN A 244 -8.28 -15.51 -16.57
N LYS A 245 -7.72 -14.58 -17.36
CA LYS A 245 -7.40 -13.21 -16.93
C LYS A 245 -8.69 -12.45 -16.58
N HIS A 246 -8.66 -11.73 -15.47
CA HIS A 246 -9.68 -10.79 -15.06
C HIS A 246 -9.02 -9.45 -14.70
N MET A 247 -9.74 -8.37 -14.91
CA MET A 247 -9.44 -7.06 -14.35
C MET A 247 -10.33 -6.86 -13.12
N ASN A 248 -9.72 -6.87 -11.93
CA ASN A 248 -10.42 -6.69 -10.65
C ASN A 248 -10.37 -5.24 -10.19
N MET A 249 -11.41 -4.83 -9.46
CA MET A 249 -11.48 -3.55 -8.80
C MET A 249 -11.92 -3.69 -7.34
N TYR A 250 -11.15 -3.07 -6.46
CA TYR A 250 -11.44 -2.98 -5.03
C TYR A 250 -11.44 -1.52 -4.57
N MET A 251 -11.98 -1.29 -3.39
CA MET A 251 -11.92 0.00 -2.72
C MET A 251 -11.70 -0.18 -1.22
N ALA A 252 -11.29 0.91 -0.57
CA ALA A 252 -11.19 1.03 0.88
C ALA A 252 -11.79 2.38 1.33
N ASN A 253 -12.24 2.47 2.58
CA ASN A 253 -12.75 3.71 3.17
C ASN A 253 -11.62 4.37 3.98
N SER A 254 -10.92 5.35 3.39
CA SER A 254 -9.73 5.95 4.03
C SER A 254 -10.04 6.92 5.17
N ASN A 255 -11.31 7.05 5.55
CA ASN A 255 -11.71 7.66 6.82
C ASN A 255 -11.49 6.69 8.00
N LEU A 256 -11.09 5.44 7.76
CA LEU A 256 -10.70 4.49 8.80
C LEU A 256 -9.19 4.55 9.09
N PRO A 257 -8.75 4.29 10.33
CA PRO A 257 -7.34 4.17 10.69
C PRO A 257 -6.59 3.17 9.82
N GLY A 258 -5.35 3.50 9.45
CA GLY A 258 -4.48 2.66 8.62
C GLY A 258 -4.31 1.24 9.17
N GLN A 259 -4.30 1.09 10.50
CA GLN A 259 -4.26 -0.23 11.16
C GLN A 259 -5.45 -1.13 10.79
N LEU A 260 -6.65 -0.57 10.61
CA LEU A 260 -7.84 -1.32 10.18
C LEU A 260 -7.78 -1.59 8.67
N LEU A 261 -7.34 -0.61 7.88
CA LEU A 261 -7.23 -0.74 6.43
C LEU A 261 -6.25 -1.83 5.97
N GLN A 262 -5.30 -2.22 6.81
CA GLN A 262 -4.41 -3.36 6.57
C GLN A 262 -5.06 -4.74 6.82
N GLN A 263 -6.37 -4.79 7.13
CA GLN A 263 -7.09 -6.05 7.37
C GLN A 263 -8.07 -6.36 6.23
N GLU A 264 -8.17 -7.64 5.84
CA GLU A 264 -9.04 -8.12 4.75
C GLU A 264 -10.53 -7.83 5.01
N TYR A 265 -10.93 -7.66 6.27
CA TYR A 265 -12.30 -7.32 6.64
C TYR A 265 -12.79 -6.02 5.99
N PHE A 266 -11.89 -5.02 5.86
CA PHE A 266 -12.19 -3.66 5.40
C PHE A 266 -11.96 -3.44 3.91
N VAL A 267 -11.42 -4.42 3.18
CA VAL A 267 -11.38 -4.38 1.72
C VAL A 267 -12.79 -4.64 1.18
N ARG A 268 -13.23 -3.81 0.23
CA ARG A 268 -14.53 -3.93 -0.44
C ARG A 268 -14.32 -4.30 -1.90
N PHE A 269 -15.02 -5.34 -2.34
CA PHE A 269 -15.05 -5.73 -3.75
C PHE A 269 -15.99 -4.80 -4.52
N VAL A 270 -15.54 -4.28 -5.67
CA VAL A 270 -16.34 -3.39 -6.52
C VAL A 270 -16.78 -4.12 -7.79
N SER A 271 -15.82 -4.58 -8.59
CA SER A 271 -16.11 -5.16 -9.90
C SER A 271 -15.02 -6.14 -10.34
N THR A 272 -15.37 -7.00 -11.29
CA THR A 272 -14.42 -7.83 -12.02
C THR A 272 -14.93 -8.10 -13.43
N SER A 273 -14.02 -8.18 -14.41
CA SER A 273 -14.39 -8.60 -15.75
C SER A 273 -13.25 -9.35 -16.45
N PRO A 274 -13.54 -10.44 -17.17
CA PRO A 274 -12.59 -11.06 -18.09
C PRO A 274 -12.46 -10.31 -19.43
N HIS A 275 -13.34 -9.34 -19.70
CA HIS A 275 -13.43 -8.65 -20.99
C HIS A 275 -13.15 -7.15 -20.88
N ALA A 276 -13.74 -6.48 -19.89
CA ALA A 276 -13.60 -5.03 -19.69
C ALA A 276 -12.29 -4.69 -18.97
N GLY A 277 -11.52 -3.76 -19.53
CA GLY A 277 -10.34 -3.15 -18.92
C GLY A 277 -10.68 -2.25 -17.73
N SER A 278 -9.65 -1.66 -17.11
CA SER A 278 -9.82 -0.80 -15.94
C SER A 278 -10.55 0.51 -16.27
N PRO A 279 -10.20 1.27 -17.33
CA PRO A 279 -10.96 2.47 -17.69
C PRO A 279 -12.45 2.21 -17.96
N GLU A 280 -12.78 1.10 -18.61
CA GLU A 280 -14.16 0.72 -18.91
C GLU A 280 -14.99 0.50 -17.64
N GLN A 281 -14.42 -0.16 -16.63
CA GLN A 281 -15.09 -0.38 -15.35
C GLN A 281 -15.12 0.89 -14.49
N PHE A 282 -14.10 1.76 -14.58
CA PHE A 282 -14.07 3.05 -13.88
C PHE A 282 -15.16 4.00 -14.35
N SER A 283 -15.65 3.88 -15.58
CA SER A 283 -16.77 4.68 -16.09
C SER A 283 -18.02 4.55 -15.19
N ALA A 284 -18.40 3.30 -14.85
CA ALA A 284 -19.51 3.02 -13.95
C ALA A 284 -19.29 3.56 -12.53
N ILE A 285 -18.04 3.52 -12.05
CA ILE A 285 -17.67 3.99 -10.71
C ILE A 285 -17.69 5.53 -10.66
N LYS A 286 -17.18 6.20 -11.70
CA LYS A 286 -17.23 7.65 -11.88
C LYS A 286 -18.66 8.16 -11.78
N GLU A 287 -19.59 7.53 -12.50
CA GLU A 287 -21.02 7.89 -12.45
C GLU A 287 -21.59 7.75 -11.03
N GLN A 288 -21.28 6.65 -10.32
CA GLN A 288 -21.73 6.46 -8.94
C GLN A 288 -21.17 7.53 -8.00
N ILE A 289 -19.91 7.93 -8.15
CA ILE A 289 -19.27 9.00 -7.36
C ILE A 289 -19.91 10.35 -7.66
N GLN A 290 -19.99 10.75 -8.93
CA GLN A 290 -20.53 12.03 -9.36
C GLN A 290 -22.00 12.19 -8.96
N ALA A 291 -22.79 11.11 -9.04
CA ALA A 291 -24.18 11.12 -8.58
C ALA A 291 -24.31 11.50 -7.10
N THR A 292 -23.33 11.16 -6.25
CA THR A 292 -23.39 11.55 -4.82
C THR A 292 -23.23 13.03 -4.58
N HIS A 293 -22.74 13.81 -5.56
CA HIS A 293 -22.53 15.25 -5.40
C HIS A 293 -23.85 16.02 -5.52
N THR A 294 -24.88 15.42 -6.11
CA THR A 294 -26.23 15.99 -6.26
C THR A 294 -27.30 15.19 -5.53
N ASP A 295 -27.12 13.89 -5.33
CA ASP A 295 -27.96 13.03 -4.51
C ASP A 295 -27.09 12.22 -3.53
N PRO A 296 -26.72 12.82 -2.37
CA PRO A 296 -25.88 12.17 -1.37
C PRO A 296 -26.46 10.84 -0.87
N ILE A 297 -25.57 9.91 -0.52
CA ILE A 297 -25.95 8.57 -0.06
C ILE A 297 -26.70 8.68 1.25
N ARG A 298 -27.96 8.24 1.28
CA ARG A 298 -28.74 8.16 2.52
C ARG A 298 -28.25 6.99 3.38
N CYS A 299 -27.88 7.30 4.61
CA CYS A 299 -27.26 6.37 5.54
C CYS A 299 -27.95 6.47 6.91
N TYR A 300 -27.74 5.45 7.74
CA TYR A 300 -28.04 5.50 9.17
C TYR A 300 -26.75 5.43 9.94
N ASN A 301 -26.43 6.45 10.72
CA ASN A 301 -25.23 6.45 11.55
C ASN A 301 -25.50 5.66 12.83
N ALA A 302 -24.96 4.45 12.92
CA ALA A 302 -25.19 3.57 14.06
C ALA A 302 -24.59 4.08 15.38
N ALA A 303 -23.60 4.99 15.34
CA ALA A 303 -23.03 5.61 16.53
C ALA A 303 -23.94 6.71 17.09
N THR A 304 -24.50 7.58 16.22
CA THR A 304 -25.38 8.68 16.65
C THR A 304 -26.86 8.29 16.71
N ARG A 305 -27.23 7.15 16.11
CA ARG A 305 -28.62 6.66 15.96
C ARG A 305 -29.50 7.62 15.14
N ARG A 306 -28.90 8.36 14.22
CA ARG A 306 -29.58 9.32 13.35
C ARG A 306 -29.34 9.01 11.88
N ASN A 307 -30.27 9.44 11.03
CA ASN A 307 -30.03 9.47 9.61
C ASN A 307 -28.92 10.48 9.28
N CYS A 308 -28.12 10.15 8.28
CA CYS A 308 -27.06 11.00 7.76
C CYS A 308 -26.94 10.79 6.26
N ARG A 309 -26.17 11.66 5.62
CA ARG A 309 -25.87 11.61 4.19
C ARG A 309 -24.37 11.62 3.94
N ALA A 310 -23.94 10.97 2.87
CA ALA A 310 -22.53 10.88 2.51
C ALA A 310 -22.26 11.23 1.04
N ILE A 311 -21.21 12.01 0.81
CA ILE A 311 -20.66 12.35 -0.50
C ILE A 311 -19.34 11.59 -0.68
N LEU A 312 -19.08 11.07 -1.88
CA LEU A 312 -17.86 10.33 -2.19
C LEU A 312 -16.82 11.18 -2.91
N ARG A 313 -15.55 11.01 -2.51
CA ARG A 313 -14.35 11.58 -3.16
C ARG A 313 -13.29 10.50 -3.33
N VAL A 314 -12.42 10.66 -4.33
CA VAL A 314 -11.31 9.72 -4.59
C VAL A 314 -10.00 10.43 -4.25
N PRO A 315 -9.34 10.10 -3.13
CA PRO A 315 -8.11 10.77 -2.72
C PRO A 315 -6.86 10.24 -3.45
N SER A 316 -6.88 8.98 -3.92
CA SER A 316 -5.71 8.29 -4.46
C SER A 316 -6.07 7.04 -5.27
N LEU A 317 -5.15 6.65 -6.15
CA LEU A 317 -5.18 5.46 -7.00
C LEU A 317 -3.94 4.58 -6.75
N PRO A 318 -3.88 3.86 -5.61
CA PRO A 318 -2.80 2.90 -5.37
C PRO A 318 -2.94 1.74 -6.38
N ALA A 319 -1.88 1.42 -7.10
CA ALA A 319 -1.85 0.29 -8.04
C ALA A 319 -0.41 -0.08 -8.39
N ASP A 320 -0.22 -1.14 -9.18
CA ASP A 320 1.09 -1.47 -9.72
C ASP A 320 1.52 -0.44 -10.80
N ASN A 321 2.80 -0.44 -11.18
CA ASN A 321 3.31 0.62 -12.06
C ASN A 321 2.66 0.65 -13.47
N PRO A 322 2.50 -0.49 -14.17
CA PRO A 322 1.74 -0.54 -15.42
C PRO A 322 0.31 -0.01 -15.27
N GLN A 323 -0.42 -0.42 -14.24
CA GLN A 323 -1.80 0.00 -14.02
C GLN A 323 -1.88 1.49 -13.69
N GLN A 324 -0.98 2.03 -12.86
CA GLN A 324 -0.92 3.48 -12.61
C GLN A 324 -0.56 4.31 -13.85
N SER A 325 0.27 3.76 -14.77
CA SER A 325 0.49 4.40 -16.08
C SER A 325 -0.78 4.42 -16.91
N GLU A 326 -1.56 3.32 -16.92
CA GLU A 326 -2.86 3.28 -17.61
C GLU A 326 -3.87 4.27 -17.00
N GLU A 327 -3.96 4.34 -15.67
CA GLU A 327 -4.81 5.29 -14.94
C GLU A 327 -4.46 6.74 -15.22
N ALA A 328 -3.18 7.04 -15.46
CA ALA A 328 -2.68 8.36 -15.84
C ALA A 328 -2.72 8.64 -17.36
N SER A 329 -3.29 7.76 -18.18
CA SER A 329 -3.29 7.87 -19.64
C SER A 329 -1.89 8.01 -20.23
N HIS A 330 -0.93 7.25 -19.69
CA HIS A 330 0.48 7.30 -20.00
C HIS A 330 0.96 6.04 -20.76
N MET A 331 1.85 6.23 -21.74
CA MET A 331 2.38 5.18 -22.62
C MET A 331 3.28 4.14 -21.92
N GLY A 332 3.61 4.33 -20.64
CA GLY A 332 4.47 3.46 -19.86
C GLY A 332 5.96 3.82 -19.92
N GLY A 333 6.76 3.09 -19.13
CA GLY A 333 8.16 3.42 -18.85
C GLY A 333 9.15 3.39 -20.01
N ASN A 334 8.73 2.89 -21.19
CA ASN A 334 9.56 2.85 -22.40
C ASN A 334 9.28 4.03 -23.36
N ALA A 335 8.34 4.92 -23.01
CA ALA A 335 8.08 6.13 -23.79
C ALA A 335 9.23 7.13 -23.67
N ASN A 336 9.35 8.05 -24.64
CA ASN A 336 10.34 9.13 -24.58
C ASN A 336 10.19 9.93 -23.29
N CYS A 337 8.97 10.26 -22.89
CA CYS A 337 8.67 10.77 -21.56
C CYS A 337 8.20 9.61 -20.67
N GLY A 338 9.14 8.82 -20.15
CA GLY A 338 8.85 7.54 -19.47
C GLY A 338 8.17 7.67 -18.11
N CYS A 339 8.11 8.86 -17.51
CA CYS A 339 7.44 9.08 -16.22
C CYS A 339 5.97 9.50 -16.40
N ARG A 340 5.08 8.84 -15.66
CA ARG A 340 3.64 9.20 -15.62
C ARG A 340 3.36 10.47 -14.81
N ARG A 341 4.27 10.87 -13.92
CA ARG A 341 4.08 12.00 -12.99
C ARG A 341 4.73 13.28 -13.46
N CYS A 342 5.80 13.16 -14.23
CA CYS A 342 6.54 14.31 -14.72
C CYS A 342 6.96 14.15 -16.18
N LYS A 343 7.44 15.23 -16.77
CA LYS A 343 7.88 15.32 -18.17
C LYS A 343 9.36 14.93 -18.34
N ALA A 344 9.95 14.27 -17.33
CA ALA A 344 11.30 13.75 -17.45
C ALA A 344 11.39 12.69 -18.56
N GLY A 345 12.50 12.74 -19.28
CA GLY A 345 12.72 11.99 -20.50
C GLY A 345 13.02 12.91 -21.67
N GLY A 346 12.81 12.41 -22.88
CA GLY A 346 13.14 13.07 -24.13
C GLY A 346 13.62 12.05 -25.16
N THR A 347 14.08 12.54 -26.29
CA THR A 347 14.86 11.73 -27.22
C THR A 347 16.13 11.24 -26.55
N HIS A 348 16.67 10.14 -27.06
CA HIS A 348 17.96 9.61 -26.64
C HIS A 348 19.11 10.63 -26.60
N LEU A 349 19.05 11.69 -27.44
CA LEU A 349 20.03 12.76 -27.47
C LEU A 349 19.81 13.78 -26.33
N GLU A 350 18.56 14.03 -25.96
CA GLU A 350 18.18 14.93 -24.87
C GLU A 350 18.41 14.28 -23.49
N THR A 351 18.11 12.99 -23.34
CA THR A 351 18.32 12.26 -22.07
C THR A 351 19.78 11.97 -21.76
N GLU A 352 20.67 12.18 -22.72
CA GLU A 352 22.11 11.97 -22.57
C GLU A 352 22.90 13.28 -22.52
N SER A 353 22.27 14.44 -22.70
CA SER A 353 22.99 15.72 -22.58
C SER A 353 23.34 16.02 -21.12
N ASP A 354 24.24 16.98 -20.89
CA ASP A 354 24.57 17.47 -19.54
C ASP A 354 23.35 18.09 -18.82
N GLU A 355 22.33 18.50 -19.58
CA GLU A 355 21.03 19.00 -19.09
C GLU A 355 19.99 17.87 -18.89
N GLY A 356 20.26 16.68 -19.43
CA GLY A 356 19.42 15.49 -19.34
C GLY A 356 19.40 14.94 -17.91
N SER A 357 18.55 15.54 -17.08
CA SER A 357 18.37 15.31 -15.64
C SER A 357 18.72 13.89 -15.17
N PHE A 358 19.97 13.71 -14.75
CA PHE A 358 20.35 12.56 -13.95
C PHE A 358 19.58 12.65 -12.63
N ALA A 359 18.84 11.61 -12.29
CA ALA A 359 18.37 11.35 -10.92
C ALA A 359 17.46 12.41 -10.25
N GLN A 360 16.72 13.26 -10.99
CA GLN A 360 15.74 14.20 -10.42
C GLN A 360 14.35 14.10 -11.07
N ALA A 361 13.33 14.54 -10.33
CA ALA A 361 11.98 14.69 -10.87
C ALA A 361 11.94 15.82 -11.89
N GLY A 362 11.30 15.58 -13.04
CA GLY A 362 11.09 16.61 -14.06
C GLY A 362 9.88 17.51 -13.75
N LEU A 363 9.51 18.37 -14.71
CA LEU A 363 8.31 19.21 -14.61
C LEU A 363 7.05 18.34 -14.41
N PRO A 364 6.16 18.66 -13.46
CA PRO A 364 4.97 17.87 -13.19
C PRO A 364 4.00 17.81 -14.38
N ARG A 365 3.18 16.75 -14.40
CA ARG A 365 2.07 16.54 -15.35
C ARG A 365 0.76 16.72 -14.61
N PHE A 366 -0.24 17.32 -15.26
CA PHE A 366 -1.54 17.52 -14.66
C PHE A 366 -2.64 16.88 -15.50
N ALA A 367 -3.69 16.38 -14.86
CA ALA A 367 -4.83 15.72 -15.50
C ALA A 367 -5.45 16.58 -16.61
N ALA A 368 -5.63 17.88 -16.34
CA ALA A 368 -6.15 18.84 -17.32
C ALA A 368 -5.26 18.94 -18.58
N GLN A 369 -3.94 18.90 -18.42
CA GLN A 369 -3.00 18.92 -19.55
C GLN A 369 -3.06 17.61 -20.33
N THR A 370 -3.10 16.47 -19.63
CA THR A 370 -3.25 15.14 -20.25
C THR A 370 -4.56 15.06 -21.05
N LYS A 371 -5.67 15.54 -20.48
CA LYS A 371 -6.97 15.59 -21.15
C LYS A 371 -6.94 16.45 -22.41
N SER A 372 -6.38 17.66 -22.34
CA SER A 372 -6.24 18.54 -23.50
C SER A 372 -5.42 17.91 -24.63
N VAL A 373 -4.36 17.17 -24.30
CA VAL A 373 -3.56 16.43 -25.29
C VAL A 373 -4.37 15.29 -25.94
N LEU A 374 -5.22 14.59 -25.19
CA LEU A 374 -6.09 13.55 -25.73
C LEU A 374 -7.18 14.14 -26.65
N GLU A 375 -7.77 15.27 -26.28
CA GLU A 375 -8.71 16.01 -27.12
C GLU A 375 -8.05 16.46 -28.43
N GLU A 376 -6.79 16.94 -28.38
CA GLU A 376 -6.01 17.24 -29.59
C GLU A 376 -5.81 16.00 -30.48
N GLN A 377 -5.53 14.84 -29.88
CA GLN A 377 -5.41 13.57 -30.63
C GLN A 377 -6.72 13.20 -31.34
N LEU A 378 -7.87 13.36 -30.68
CA LEU A 378 -9.19 13.12 -31.28
C LEU A 378 -9.47 14.10 -32.44
N HIS A 379 -9.16 15.39 -32.27
CA HIS A 379 -9.31 16.38 -33.34
C HIS A 379 -8.38 16.12 -34.54
N LEU A 380 -7.17 15.60 -34.31
CA LEU A 380 -6.26 15.19 -35.38
C LEU A 380 -6.81 13.96 -36.13
N ALA A 381 -7.42 13.00 -35.41
CA ALA A 381 -8.06 11.82 -36.00
C ALA A 381 -9.21 12.22 -36.94
N MET A 382 -10.03 13.21 -36.54
CA MET A 382 -11.10 13.77 -37.38
C MET A 382 -10.62 14.40 -38.70
N ARG A 383 -9.30 14.68 -38.83
CA ARG A 383 -8.68 15.19 -40.06
C ARG A 383 -8.09 14.08 -40.94
N GLY A 384 -8.12 12.82 -40.49
CA GLY A 384 -7.72 11.63 -41.25
C GLY A 384 -6.22 11.38 -41.36
N VAL A 385 -5.39 12.02 -40.51
CA VAL A 385 -3.92 11.90 -40.59
C VAL A 385 -3.37 11.24 -39.33
N GLU A 386 -2.89 10.00 -39.46
CA GLU A 386 -2.38 9.19 -38.33
C GLU A 386 -1.01 9.66 -37.83
N ALA A 387 -0.10 10.05 -38.73
CA ALA A 387 1.29 10.37 -38.37
C ALA A 387 1.44 11.52 -37.34
N PRO A 388 0.67 12.63 -37.40
CA PRO A 388 0.66 13.65 -36.36
C PRO A 388 0.25 13.12 -34.98
N ILE A 389 -0.69 12.18 -34.91
CA ILE A 389 -1.16 11.57 -33.66
C ILE A 389 -0.02 10.78 -33.03
N LEU A 390 0.62 9.88 -33.80
CA LEU A 390 1.75 9.09 -33.33
C LEU A 390 2.93 9.98 -32.88
N LYS A 391 3.19 11.08 -33.60
CA LYS A 391 4.20 12.07 -33.22
C LYS A 391 3.84 12.76 -31.91
N LEU A 392 2.58 13.13 -31.71
CA LEU A 392 2.10 13.78 -30.49
C LEU A 392 2.14 12.83 -29.28
N GLN A 393 1.68 11.59 -29.44
CA GLN A 393 1.79 10.52 -28.43
C GLN A 393 3.26 10.32 -28.04
N THR A 394 4.16 10.17 -29.02
CA THR A 394 5.60 9.98 -28.78
C THR A 394 6.24 11.18 -28.08
N LYS A 395 5.89 12.41 -28.49
CA LYS A 395 6.43 13.65 -27.90
C LYS A 395 5.98 13.82 -26.45
N THR A 396 4.71 13.55 -26.16
CA THR A 396 4.11 13.85 -24.85
C THR A 396 4.14 12.68 -23.88
N GLY A 397 4.26 11.45 -24.39
CA GLY A 397 4.07 10.21 -23.62
C GLY A 397 2.62 9.93 -23.25
N VAL A 398 1.65 10.70 -23.76
CA VAL A 398 0.22 10.56 -23.45
C VAL A 398 -0.45 9.65 -24.46
N LYS A 399 -1.03 8.56 -23.98
CA LYS A 399 -1.82 7.61 -24.76
C LYS A 399 -2.84 6.93 -23.85
N ASP A 400 -4.09 6.95 -24.28
CA ASP A 400 -5.22 6.40 -23.54
C ASP A 400 -5.92 5.32 -24.39
N LYS A 401 -6.35 4.23 -23.75
CA LYS A 401 -7.05 3.13 -24.44
C LYS A 401 -8.45 3.54 -24.89
N VAL A 402 -9.16 4.34 -24.10
CA VAL A 402 -10.51 4.81 -24.45
C VAL A 402 -10.43 5.75 -25.64
N ALA A 403 -9.54 6.75 -25.59
CA ALA A 403 -9.29 7.65 -26.71
C ALA A 403 -8.81 6.91 -27.96
N GLN A 404 -7.93 5.92 -27.83
CA GLN A 404 -7.43 5.16 -28.99
C GLN A 404 -8.55 4.44 -29.74
N TYR A 405 -9.51 3.83 -29.02
CA TYR A 405 -10.68 3.21 -29.64
C TYR A 405 -11.47 4.20 -30.53
N TRP A 406 -11.70 5.42 -30.04
CA TRP A 406 -12.39 6.45 -30.81
C TRP A 406 -11.53 6.99 -31.96
N ILE A 407 -10.22 7.16 -31.75
CA ILE A 407 -9.28 7.59 -32.80
C ILE A 407 -9.34 6.63 -33.99
N ASP A 408 -9.33 5.32 -33.74
CA ASP A 408 -9.35 4.30 -34.80
C ASP A 408 -10.65 4.39 -35.62
N ILE A 409 -11.80 4.51 -34.95
CA ILE A 409 -13.12 4.69 -35.61
C ILE A 409 -13.16 5.99 -36.43
N LEU A 410 -12.63 7.09 -35.89
CA LEU A 410 -12.62 8.38 -36.56
C LEU A 410 -11.76 8.33 -37.83
N LEU A 411 -10.58 7.70 -37.77
CA LEU A 411 -9.71 7.52 -38.94
C LEU A 411 -10.41 6.71 -40.04
N GLU A 412 -11.01 5.57 -39.69
CA GLU A 412 -11.78 4.74 -40.63
C GLU A 412 -12.91 5.52 -41.29
N LYS A 413 -13.66 6.32 -40.51
CA LYS A 413 -14.74 7.16 -41.03
C LYS A 413 -14.24 8.23 -41.99
N VAL A 414 -13.16 8.94 -41.65
CA VAL A 414 -12.59 9.95 -42.56
C VAL A 414 -12.15 9.31 -43.87
N TRP A 415 -11.45 8.16 -43.81
CA TRP A 415 -10.99 7.46 -45.00
C TRP A 415 -12.15 7.00 -45.88
N LYS A 416 -13.24 6.51 -45.27
CA LYS A 416 -14.45 6.14 -46.01
C LYS A 416 -15.10 7.35 -46.68
N ILE A 417 -15.33 8.46 -45.96
CA ILE A 417 -15.92 9.68 -46.52
C ILE A 417 -15.04 10.25 -47.65
N LYS A 418 -13.72 10.21 -47.50
CA LYS A 418 -12.77 10.65 -48.53
C LYS A 418 -12.69 9.71 -49.73
N GLY A 419 -12.90 8.41 -49.53
CA GLY A 419 -13.04 7.44 -50.61
C GLY A 419 -14.32 7.67 -51.41
N ASP A 420 -15.43 7.94 -50.73
CA ASP A 420 -16.75 8.15 -51.33
C ASP A 420 -16.89 9.55 -51.96
N SER A 421 -16.20 10.57 -51.44
CA SER A 421 -16.27 11.96 -51.93
C SER A 421 -14.93 12.68 -51.77
N PRO A 422 -13.96 12.46 -52.67
CA PRO A 422 -12.59 13.00 -52.58
C PRO A 422 -12.52 14.53 -52.44
N GLU A 423 -13.43 15.24 -53.11
CA GLU A 423 -13.55 16.70 -53.16
C GLU A 423 -14.06 17.35 -51.87
N ARG A 424 -14.63 16.58 -50.92
CA ARG A 424 -15.12 17.17 -49.66
C ARG A 424 -13.99 17.81 -48.86
N ASN A 425 -14.24 18.99 -48.30
CA ASN A 425 -13.28 19.69 -47.46
C ASN A 425 -13.07 18.95 -46.13
N ILE A 426 -11.81 18.71 -45.75
CA ILE A 426 -11.43 18.04 -44.48
C ILE A 426 -12.03 18.77 -43.27
N LYS A 427 -12.12 20.10 -43.31
CA LYS A 427 -12.71 20.87 -42.21
C LYS A 427 -14.19 20.54 -41.98
N SER A 428 -14.96 20.42 -43.07
CA SER A 428 -16.38 20.04 -43.00
C SER A 428 -16.57 18.61 -42.51
N ILE A 429 -15.69 17.69 -42.93
CA ILE A 429 -15.70 16.31 -42.43
C ILE A 429 -15.41 16.28 -40.92
N ALA A 430 -14.43 17.05 -40.45
CA ALA A 430 -14.09 17.09 -39.05
C ALA A 430 -15.23 17.67 -38.18
N GLU A 431 -15.93 18.71 -38.64
CA GLU A 431 -17.12 19.26 -37.96
C GLU A 431 -18.27 18.24 -37.89
N GLU A 432 -18.54 17.50 -38.98
CA GLU A 432 -19.53 16.43 -39.01
C GLU A 432 -19.17 15.29 -38.03
N LEU A 433 -17.90 14.88 -37.99
CA LEU A 433 -17.43 13.83 -37.10
C LEU A 433 -17.38 14.24 -35.64
N GLN A 434 -17.17 15.52 -35.35
CA GLN A 434 -17.26 16.05 -33.99
C GLN A 434 -18.69 15.89 -33.45
N VAL A 435 -19.69 16.35 -34.22
CA VAL A 435 -21.11 16.18 -33.85
C VAL A 435 -21.45 14.70 -33.68
N TRP A 436 -21.02 13.85 -34.62
CA TRP A 436 -21.23 12.41 -34.53
C TRP A 436 -20.60 11.81 -33.27
N LEU A 437 -19.37 12.20 -32.92
CA LEU A 437 -18.67 11.71 -31.73
C LEU A 437 -19.39 12.12 -30.45
N ASP A 438 -19.82 13.38 -30.37
CA ASP A 438 -20.54 13.93 -29.22
C ASP A 438 -21.88 13.22 -28.98
N GLU A 439 -22.53 12.75 -30.05
CA GLU A 439 -23.76 11.94 -29.98
C GLU A 439 -23.51 10.48 -29.54
N GLN A 440 -22.28 9.98 -29.58
CA GLN A 440 -22.01 8.60 -29.18
C GLN A 440 -22.08 8.44 -27.65
N PRO A 441 -22.60 7.32 -27.12
CA PRO A 441 -22.62 7.09 -25.68
C PRO A 441 -21.22 6.81 -25.11
N GLY A 442 -21.10 7.01 -23.79
CA GLY A 442 -19.91 6.67 -23.00
C GLY A 442 -18.71 7.59 -23.20
N ASP A 443 -17.69 7.38 -22.38
CA ASP A 443 -16.52 8.25 -22.28
C ASP A 443 -15.68 8.25 -23.56
N LYS A 444 -15.11 9.42 -23.89
CA LYS A 444 -14.22 9.61 -25.06
C LYS A 444 -12.74 9.53 -24.71
N VAL A 445 -12.44 9.70 -23.44
CA VAL A 445 -11.11 9.59 -22.83
C VAL A 445 -11.25 8.85 -21.50
N ASN A 446 -10.13 8.49 -20.90
CA ASN A 446 -10.09 7.87 -19.57
C ASN A 446 -11.01 8.60 -18.55
N PRO A 447 -12.02 7.92 -17.95
CA PRO A 447 -13.00 8.54 -17.06
C PRO A 447 -12.40 9.11 -15.77
N LEU A 448 -11.20 8.65 -15.36
CA LEU A 448 -10.53 9.17 -14.17
C LEU A 448 -10.12 10.64 -14.31
N LEU A 449 -9.97 11.14 -15.54
CA LEU A 449 -9.65 12.55 -15.81
C LEU A 449 -10.82 13.51 -15.52
N ASP A 450 -12.02 12.97 -15.29
CA ASP A 450 -13.25 13.74 -15.06
C ASP A 450 -13.79 13.61 -13.61
N ILE A 451 -13.04 12.97 -12.71
CA ILE A 451 -13.42 12.90 -11.29
C ILE A 451 -12.94 14.17 -10.59
N ALA A 452 -13.88 14.94 -10.04
CA ALA A 452 -13.58 16.17 -9.31
C ALA A 452 -12.64 15.91 -8.11
N GLY A 453 -11.57 16.70 -8.03
CA GLY A 453 -10.55 16.61 -6.98
C GLY A 453 -9.47 15.55 -7.20
N LEU A 454 -9.56 14.72 -8.26
CA LEU A 454 -8.58 13.68 -8.59
C LEU A 454 -7.65 14.12 -9.74
N ASP A 455 -6.35 13.95 -9.58
CA ASP A 455 -5.36 14.04 -10.66
C ASP A 455 -4.58 12.73 -10.78
N PRO A 456 -4.90 11.85 -11.74
CA PRO A 456 -4.21 10.56 -11.88
C PRO A 456 -2.68 10.65 -12.11
N ASN A 457 -2.15 11.82 -12.52
CA ASN A 457 -0.71 12.02 -12.67
C ASN A 457 0.00 12.28 -11.32
N HIS A 458 -0.72 12.78 -10.31
CA HIS A 458 -0.17 13.07 -8.98
C HIS A 458 -0.69 12.12 -7.90
N ASP A 459 -1.90 11.60 -8.07
CA ASP A 459 -2.62 10.80 -7.08
C ASP A 459 -2.40 9.30 -7.25
N THR A 460 -1.33 8.92 -7.94
CA THR A 460 -0.84 7.54 -8.08
C THR A 460 0.46 7.37 -7.27
N PRO A 461 0.37 7.29 -5.92
CA PRO A 461 1.56 7.23 -5.07
C PRO A 461 2.44 6.02 -5.39
N VAL A 462 3.75 6.15 -5.17
CA VAL A 462 4.73 5.12 -5.47
C VAL A 462 4.52 3.89 -4.58
N GLU A 463 4.11 2.79 -5.20
CA GLU A 463 3.80 1.55 -4.48
C GLU A 463 5.08 0.76 -4.12
N LEU A 464 5.26 0.46 -2.83
CA LEU A 464 6.48 -0.11 -2.27
C LEU A 464 6.80 -1.54 -2.74
N LEU A 465 5.80 -2.42 -2.85
CA LEU A 465 6.01 -3.82 -3.24
C LEU A 465 6.54 -3.92 -4.68
N HIS A 466 5.90 -3.23 -5.62
CA HIS A 466 6.19 -3.29 -7.04
C HIS A 466 7.33 -2.37 -7.48
N THR A 467 7.66 -1.35 -6.68
CA THR A 467 8.76 -0.41 -6.98
C THR A 467 10.02 -0.76 -6.21
N ILE A 468 9.94 -0.98 -4.90
CA ILE A 468 11.12 -1.26 -4.07
C ILE A 468 11.45 -2.74 -4.09
N LEU A 469 10.57 -3.61 -3.58
CA LEU A 469 10.90 -5.02 -3.36
C LEU A 469 11.05 -5.83 -4.66
N LEU A 470 10.01 -5.85 -5.49
CA LEU A 470 9.98 -6.64 -6.73
C LEU A 470 10.78 -6.01 -7.87
N ARG A 471 11.47 -4.88 -7.62
CA ARG A 471 12.26 -4.15 -8.62
C ARG A 471 13.58 -3.64 -8.06
N ILE A 472 13.67 -2.55 -7.29
CA ILE A 472 14.98 -2.06 -6.82
C ILE A 472 15.80 -3.16 -6.12
N VAL A 473 15.24 -3.81 -5.10
CA VAL A 473 15.91 -4.92 -4.40
C VAL A 473 16.13 -6.11 -5.33
N LYS A 474 15.18 -6.40 -6.23
CA LYS A 474 15.34 -7.44 -7.25
C LYS A 474 16.49 -7.16 -8.23
N TYR A 475 16.73 -5.91 -8.60
CA TYR A 475 17.85 -5.51 -9.47
C TYR A 475 19.18 -5.76 -8.76
N VAL A 476 19.30 -5.35 -7.50
CA VAL A 476 20.48 -5.64 -6.66
C VAL A 476 20.69 -7.14 -6.53
N TRP A 477 19.64 -7.89 -6.18
CA TRP A 477 19.72 -9.36 -6.08
C TRP A 477 20.19 -10.00 -7.39
N HIS A 478 19.68 -9.54 -8.53
CA HIS A 478 20.09 -10.04 -9.84
C HIS A 478 21.58 -9.77 -10.12
N ILE A 479 22.08 -8.57 -9.81
CA ILE A 479 23.50 -8.21 -9.92
C ILE A 479 24.36 -9.16 -9.07
N LEU A 480 23.95 -9.41 -7.83
CA LEU A 480 24.67 -10.30 -6.90
C LEU A 480 24.74 -11.74 -7.44
N HIS A 481 23.60 -12.38 -7.67
CA HIS A 481 23.61 -13.81 -7.95
C HIS A 481 24.07 -14.18 -9.36
N THR A 482 24.20 -13.21 -10.27
CA THR A 482 24.74 -13.43 -11.64
C THR A 482 26.25 -13.29 -11.70
N THR A 483 26.85 -12.56 -10.75
CA THR A 483 28.30 -12.38 -10.65
C THR A 483 28.98 -13.49 -9.83
N TRP A 484 28.24 -14.11 -8.90
CA TRP A 484 28.79 -15.17 -8.04
C TRP A 484 28.97 -16.53 -8.73
N THR A 485 30.12 -17.14 -8.45
CA THR A 485 30.40 -18.57 -8.65
C THR A 485 29.54 -19.46 -7.76
N GLU A 486 29.52 -20.77 -8.03
CA GLU A 486 28.80 -21.74 -7.21
C GLU A 486 29.31 -21.80 -5.77
N ALA A 487 30.63 -21.67 -5.58
CA ALA A 487 31.25 -21.66 -4.25
C ALA A 487 30.81 -20.43 -3.43
N GLU A 488 30.79 -19.24 -4.05
CA GLU A 488 30.31 -18.01 -3.43
C GLU A 488 28.82 -18.06 -3.10
N GLN A 489 28.00 -18.62 -4.01
CA GLN A 489 26.57 -18.86 -3.75
C GLN A 489 26.37 -19.78 -2.53
N ASN A 490 27.14 -20.86 -2.43
CA ASN A 490 27.08 -21.77 -1.29
C ASN A 490 27.52 -21.11 0.02
N LEU A 491 28.57 -20.29 -0.02
CA LEU A 491 29.02 -19.53 1.15
C LEU A 491 27.96 -18.52 1.61
N PHE A 492 27.35 -17.78 0.67
CA PHE A 492 26.25 -16.88 0.96
C PHE A 492 25.06 -17.61 1.58
N VAL A 493 24.73 -18.80 1.06
CA VAL A 493 23.66 -19.64 1.62
C VAL A 493 23.92 -19.96 3.09
N ILE A 494 25.14 -20.38 3.43
CA ILE A 494 25.53 -20.71 4.81
C ILE A 494 25.42 -19.47 5.72
N ARG A 495 25.96 -18.34 5.27
CA ARG A 495 25.96 -17.08 6.02
C ARG A 495 24.56 -16.55 6.29
N LEU A 496 23.75 -16.38 5.24
CA LEU A 496 22.38 -15.87 5.39
C LEU A 496 21.50 -16.83 6.20
N GLN A 497 21.74 -18.14 6.13
CA GLN A 497 20.99 -19.12 6.92
C GLN A 497 21.32 -19.03 8.42
N SER A 498 22.46 -18.42 8.75
CA SER A 498 22.96 -18.18 10.12
C SER A 498 22.54 -16.82 10.69
N THR A 499 21.74 -16.03 9.95
CA THR A 499 21.18 -14.76 10.44
C THR A 499 20.39 -14.96 11.72
N ASP A 500 20.62 -14.12 12.74
CA ASP A 500 19.76 -14.06 13.92
C ASP A 500 18.45 -13.35 13.53
N LEU A 501 17.32 -14.02 13.75
CA LEU A 501 16.00 -13.52 13.38
C LEU A 501 15.33 -12.75 14.52
N ASP A 502 15.93 -12.70 15.72
CA ASP A 502 15.38 -11.91 16.80
C ASP A 502 15.33 -10.41 16.42
N GLY A 503 14.24 -9.76 16.83
CA GLY A 503 13.96 -8.38 16.47
C GLY A 503 13.61 -8.13 15.00
N LEU A 504 13.42 -9.18 14.18
CA LEU A 504 12.94 -9.05 12.80
C LEU A 504 11.53 -9.59 12.63
N THR A 505 10.74 -8.93 11.78
CA THR A 505 9.39 -9.39 11.37
C THR A 505 9.49 -10.16 10.05
N VAL A 506 10.27 -11.25 10.07
CA VAL A 506 10.47 -12.13 8.91
C VAL A 506 10.19 -13.60 9.26
N PRO A 507 9.64 -14.40 8.34
CA PRO A 507 9.48 -15.83 8.57
C PRO A 507 10.85 -16.54 8.62
N PRO A 508 10.92 -17.77 9.16
CA PRO A 508 12.14 -18.56 9.11
C PRO A 508 12.72 -18.65 7.69
N ILE A 509 13.98 -18.25 7.54
CA ILE A 509 14.61 -18.14 6.23
C ILE A 509 14.98 -19.52 5.71
N ARG A 510 14.53 -19.85 4.50
CA ARG A 510 14.90 -21.07 3.77
C ARG A 510 15.88 -20.69 2.66
N VAL A 511 17.13 -20.42 3.01
CA VAL A 511 18.07 -19.77 2.08
C VAL A 511 18.43 -20.67 0.90
N ALA A 512 18.63 -21.96 1.14
CA ALA A 512 18.90 -22.91 0.06
C ALA A 512 17.78 -22.90 -1.00
N TYR A 513 16.52 -22.81 -0.56
CA TYR A 513 15.37 -22.66 -1.45
C TYR A 513 15.42 -21.32 -2.21
N MET A 514 15.73 -20.22 -1.52
CA MET A 514 15.85 -18.91 -2.16
C MET A 514 16.95 -18.90 -3.24
N MET A 515 18.10 -19.53 -2.99
CA MET A 515 19.18 -19.64 -3.97
C MET A 515 18.83 -20.57 -5.14
N GLN A 516 18.18 -21.71 -4.86
CA GLN A 516 17.71 -22.64 -5.89
C GLN A 516 16.73 -21.95 -6.86
N TYR A 517 15.83 -21.11 -6.33
CA TYR A 517 14.83 -20.37 -7.11
C TYR A 517 15.17 -18.88 -7.22
N LYS A 518 16.45 -18.53 -7.31
CA LYS A 518 16.96 -17.14 -7.29
C LYS A 518 16.29 -16.18 -8.29
N ASN A 519 15.77 -16.68 -9.41
CA ASN A 519 15.06 -15.87 -10.41
C ASN A 519 13.55 -15.67 -10.12
N ASN A 520 12.97 -16.45 -9.19
CA ASN A 520 11.52 -16.52 -8.94
C ASN A 520 11.17 -16.16 -7.47
N LEU A 521 11.95 -15.27 -6.86
CA LEU A 521 11.66 -14.75 -5.53
C LEU A 521 10.44 -13.80 -5.55
N ILE A 522 9.77 -13.71 -4.40
CA ILE A 522 8.56 -12.90 -4.18
C ILE A 522 8.82 -11.82 -3.11
N GLY A 523 7.88 -10.90 -2.92
CA GLY A 523 8.01 -9.73 -2.03
C GLY A 523 8.61 -10.04 -0.66
N LYS A 524 8.08 -11.04 0.06
CA LYS A 524 8.59 -11.43 1.39
C LYS A 524 10.07 -11.85 1.39
N HIS A 525 10.55 -12.49 0.32
CA HIS A 525 11.95 -12.90 0.20
C HIS A 525 12.84 -11.67 0.00
N PHE A 526 12.43 -10.74 -0.88
CA PHE A 526 13.17 -9.50 -1.08
C PHE A 526 13.16 -8.60 0.14
N LYS A 527 12.04 -8.52 0.88
CA LYS A 527 11.96 -7.79 2.16
C LYS A 527 12.89 -8.41 3.22
N THR A 528 13.07 -9.73 3.21
CA THR A 528 14.04 -10.41 4.07
C THR A 528 15.48 -10.07 3.65
N LEU A 529 15.80 -10.17 2.35
CA LEU A 529 17.13 -9.83 1.83
C LEU A 529 17.51 -8.39 2.12
N MET A 530 16.61 -7.44 1.88
CA MET A 530 16.80 -6.01 2.16
C MET A 530 17.22 -5.73 3.61
N GLN A 531 16.68 -6.48 4.58
CA GLN A 531 16.97 -6.29 6.00
C GLN A 531 18.23 -7.03 6.49
N THR A 532 18.78 -7.98 5.72
CA THR A 532 19.74 -8.97 6.26
C THR A 532 20.96 -9.24 5.38
N MET A 533 20.87 -9.02 4.06
CA MET A 533 21.94 -9.43 3.15
C MET A 533 23.24 -8.65 3.37
N VAL A 534 23.15 -7.40 3.84
CA VAL A 534 24.29 -6.51 4.07
C VAL A 534 25.37 -7.14 4.97
N PHE A 535 24.98 -7.90 6.00
CA PHE A 535 25.92 -8.55 6.92
C PHE A 535 26.72 -9.70 6.27
N HIS A 536 26.23 -10.22 5.15
CA HIS A 536 26.72 -11.47 4.56
C HIS A 536 27.54 -11.27 3.27
N MET A 537 27.67 -10.03 2.80
CA MET A 537 28.35 -9.67 1.54
C MET A 537 29.88 -9.60 1.63
N HIS A 538 30.47 -9.59 2.82
CA HIS A 538 31.90 -9.40 2.99
C HIS A 538 32.72 -10.48 2.25
N ASN A 539 33.72 -10.06 1.46
CA ASN A 539 34.53 -10.92 0.60
C ASN A 539 33.76 -11.63 -0.55
N LEU A 540 32.52 -11.24 -0.86
CA LEU A 540 31.73 -11.79 -1.98
C LEU A 540 31.50 -10.79 -3.11
N VAL A 541 31.71 -9.50 -2.86
CA VAL A 541 31.42 -8.44 -3.81
C VAL A 541 32.45 -7.31 -3.74
N PRO A 542 32.70 -6.59 -4.84
CA PRO A 542 33.46 -5.34 -4.85
C PRO A 542 32.84 -4.23 -3.98
N PRO A 543 33.62 -3.21 -3.58
CA PRO A 543 33.14 -2.09 -2.75
C PRO A 543 31.92 -1.36 -3.31
N GLU A 544 31.83 -1.18 -4.62
CA GLU A 544 30.75 -0.43 -5.29
C GLU A 544 29.40 -1.16 -5.15
N ILE A 545 29.42 -2.49 -5.34
CA ILE A 545 28.24 -3.34 -5.15
C ILE A 545 27.86 -3.40 -3.65
N PHE A 546 28.85 -3.40 -2.76
CA PHE A 546 28.57 -3.36 -1.33
C PHE A 546 27.93 -2.04 -0.90
N ALA A 547 28.40 -0.91 -1.43
CA ALA A 547 27.78 0.41 -1.23
C ALA A 547 26.32 0.43 -1.71
N LEU A 548 26.05 -0.17 -2.87
CA LEU A 548 24.68 -0.32 -3.39
C LEU A 548 23.78 -1.16 -2.46
N VAL A 549 24.30 -2.27 -1.93
CA VAL A 549 23.58 -3.10 -0.94
C VAL A 549 23.28 -2.30 0.34
N LYS A 550 24.26 -1.53 0.85
CA LYS A 550 24.06 -0.66 2.02
C LYS A 550 22.98 0.39 1.78
N ALA A 551 23.08 1.13 0.68
CA ALA A 551 22.15 2.19 0.33
C ALA A 551 20.70 1.69 0.22
N VAL A 552 20.48 0.55 -0.46
CA VAL A 552 19.14 -0.04 -0.59
C VAL A 552 18.62 -0.58 0.75
N SER A 553 19.50 -1.12 1.59
CA SER A 553 19.11 -1.61 2.93
C SER A 553 18.69 -0.45 3.85
N ALA A 554 19.43 0.66 3.82
CA ALA A 554 19.14 1.86 4.59
C ALA A 554 17.86 2.59 4.13
N LEU A 555 17.66 2.74 2.81
CA LEU A 555 16.38 3.26 2.27
C LEU A 555 15.22 2.34 2.66
N GLY A 556 15.45 1.02 2.65
CA GLY A 556 14.43 0.03 2.95
C GLY A 556 13.83 0.13 4.35
N SER A 557 14.60 0.48 5.38
CA SER A 557 14.07 0.53 6.75
C SER A 557 13.16 1.75 6.98
N VAL A 558 13.46 2.88 6.36
CA VAL A 558 12.66 4.11 6.53
C VAL A 558 11.33 4.04 5.77
N LEU A 559 11.24 3.35 4.64
CA LEU A 559 10.02 3.33 3.82
C LEU A 559 8.83 2.56 4.43
N TRP A 560 9.07 1.71 5.44
CA TRP A 560 8.03 0.91 6.10
C TRP A 560 7.65 1.41 7.50
N VAL A 561 8.01 2.65 7.86
CA VAL A 561 7.57 3.24 9.13
C VAL A 561 6.05 3.50 9.13
N HIS A 562 5.43 3.37 10.30
CA HIS A 562 3.99 3.60 10.48
C HIS A 562 3.66 5.02 10.96
N GLU A 563 4.67 5.77 11.40
CA GLU A 563 4.52 7.09 11.98
C GLU A 563 5.76 7.93 11.66
N ILE A 564 5.58 9.24 11.46
CA ILE A 564 6.62 10.21 11.14
C ILE A 564 6.53 11.35 12.17
N ASP A 565 7.56 11.50 13.02
CA ASP A 565 7.59 12.52 14.08
C ASP A 565 7.65 13.95 13.53
N ASN A 566 8.54 14.16 12.56
CA ASN A 566 8.75 15.45 11.92
C ASN A 566 8.85 15.23 10.41
N ILE A 567 7.86 15.73 9.68
CA ILE A 567 7.76 15.54 8.24
C ILE A 567 8.92 16.18 7.48
N THR A 568 9.41 17.34 7.94
CA THR A 568 10.53 18.05 7.32
C THR A 568 11.82 17.28 7.50
N GLU A 569 12.18 16.92 8.73
CA GLU A 569 13.40 16.17 9.01
C GLU A 569 13.38 14.80 8.30
N TYR A 570 12.25 14.11 8.35
CA TYR A 570 12.09 12.81 7.69
C TYR A 570 12.26 12.91 6.17
N THR A 571 11.69 13.93 5.52
CA THR A 571 11.80 14.11 4.06
C THR A 571 13.19 14.55 3.62
N GLU A 572 13.91 15.33 4.43
CA GLU A 572 15.32 15.64 4.21
C GLU A 572 16.19 14.38 4.27
N GLN A 573 16.02 13.56 5.32
CA GLN A 573 16.73 12.28 5.46
C GLN A 573 16.38 11.30 4.34
N LEU A 574 15.10 11.20 3.98
CA LEU A 574 14.63 10.35 2.89
C LEU A 574 15.24 10.79 1.54
N THR A 575 15.38 12.09 1.30
CA THR A 575 16.02 12.64 0.10
C THR A 575 17.49 12.22 0.01
N VAL A 576 18.22 12.23 1.13
CA VAL A 576 19.60 11.73 1.20
C VAL A 576 19.65 10.23 0.90
N LEU A 577 18.79 9.42 1.51
CA LEU A 577 18.75 7.97 1.33
C LEU A 577 18.40 7.55 -0.11
N ILE A 578 17.37 8.17 -0.70
CA ILE A 578 17.03 8.00 -2.12
C ILE A 578 18.23 8.39 -2.98
N GLY A 579 18.86 9.50 -2.62
CA GLY A 579 20.05 9.99 -3.28
C GLY A 579 21.18 8.97 -3.32
N ASN A 580 21.52 8.41 -2.17
CA ASN A 580 22.55 7.39 -2.02
C ASN A 580 22.27 6.14 -2.86
N VAL A 581 21.00 5.72 -2.97
CA VAL A 581 20.62 4.60 -3.85
C VAL A 581 20.88 4.94 -5.32
N LEU A 582 20.48 6.14 -5.76
CA LEU A 582 20.69 6.58 -7.14
C LEU A 582 22.17 6.73 -7.47
N ASP A 583 22.95 7.33 -6.57
CA ASP A 583 24.40 7.50 -6.70
C ASP A 583 25.09 6.13 -6.79
N ALA A 584 24.78 5.19 -5.88
CA ALA A 584 25.37 3.86 -5.89
C ALA A 584 24.96 3.01 -7.12
N PHE A 585 23.76 3.20 -7.67
CA PHE A 585 23.41 2.60 -8.97
C PHE A 585 24.20 3.24 -10.12
N GLY A 586 24.43 4.55 -10.05
CA GLY A 586 25.24 5.31 -10.99
C GLY A 586 26.68 4.81 -11.04
N ASP A 587 27.30 4.63 -9.88
CA ASP A 587 28.66 4.10 -9.75
C ASP A 587 28.79 2.68 -10.32
N TYR A 588 27.77 1.84 -10.13
CA TYR A 588 27.76 0.48 -10.67
C TYR A 588 27.53 0.43 -12.18
N ASP A 589 26.48 1.09 -12.67
CA ASP A 589 26.13 1.16 -14.09
C ASP A 589 25.23 2.39 -14.34
N PRO A 590 25.79 3.52 -14.81
CA PRO A 590 25.06 4.77 -14.98
C PRO A 590 23.92 4.65 -16.01
N ALA A 591 23.98 3.68 -16.93
CA ALA A 591 22.90 3.43 -17.88
C ALA A 591 21.62 2.94 -17.20
N LYS A 592 21.69 2.33 -16.01
CA LYS A 592 20.51 1.86 -15.27
C LYS A 592 19.59 2.99 -14.89
N ILE A 593 20.12 4.16 -14.55
CA ILE A 593 19.33 5.33 -14.16
C ILE A 593 18.42 5.77 -15.31
N LEU A 594 18.92 5.73 -16.55
CA LEU A 594 18.15 6.06 -17.75
C LEU A 594 17.18 4.94 -18.14
N LEU A 595 17.60 3.68 -18.06
CA LEU A 595 16.86 2.54 -18.60
C LEU A 595 15.81 1.97 -17.64
N LYS A 596 15.91 2.25 -16.33
CA LYS A 596 15.02 1.68 -15.32
C LYS A 596 14.17 2.78 -14.70
N ILE A 597 13.00 3.00 -15.29
CA ILE A 597 12.01 4.00 -14.85
C ILE A 597 11.71 3.99 -13.33
N LYS A 598 11.80 2.82 -12.69
CA LYS A 598 11.53 2.68 -11.26
C LYS A 598 12.58 3.31 -10.35
N LEU A 599 13.80 3.52 -10.85
CA LEU A 599 14.79 4.36 -10.17
C LEU A 599 14.36 5.83 -10.22
N HIS A 600 13.87 6.29 -11.37
CA HIS A 600 13.35 7.65 -11.53
C HIS A 600 12.08 7.92 -10.71
N LEU A 601 11.33 6.89 -10.31
CA LEU A 601 10.20 7.05 -9.40
C LEU A 601 10.60 7.27 -7.94
N LEU A 602 11.84 6.98 -7.52
CA LEU A 602 12.24 7.10 -6.12
C LEU A 602 12.12 8.55 -5.59
N PRO A 603 12.59 9.60 -6.28
CA PRO A 603 12.44 10.99 -5.81
C PRO A 603 10.98 11.41 -5.58
N HIS A 604 10.03 10.83 -6.31
CA HIS A 604 8.61 11.12 -6.14
C HIS A 604 8.03 10.61 -4.81
N ILE A 605 8.71 9.68 -4.12
CA ILE A 605 8.29 9.21 -2.78
C ILE A 605 8.29 10.35 -1.77
N VAL A 606 9.18 11.34 -1.90
CA VAL A 606 9.26 12.49 -0.98
C VAL A 606 7.97 13.30 -1.04
N GLU A 607 7.50 13.62 -2.24
CA GLU A 607 6.21 14.31 -2.45
C GLU A 607 5.05 13.46 -1.93
N ASP A 608 5.07 12.14 -2.18
CA ASP A 608 4.02 11.25 -1.70
C ASP A 608 3.95 11.19 -0.18
N VAL A 609 5.09 11.25 0.51
CA VAL A 609 5.13 11.24 1.96
C VAL A 609 4.53 12.53 2.55
N ILE A 610 4.79 13.68 1.91
CA ILE A 610 4.19 14.96 2.32
C ILE A 610 2.67 14.92 2.12
N ARG A 611 2.22 14.42 0.96
CA ARG A 611 0.81 14.43 0.59
C ARG A 611 0.00 13.36 1.34
N PHE A 612 0.53 12.15 1.49
CA PHE A 612 -0.24 11.00 1.98
C PHE A 612 0.25 10.45 3.33
N GLY A 613 1.29 11.04 3.93
CA GLY A 613 1.89 10.53 5.17
C GLY A 613 2.80 9.33 4.94
N PRO A 614 2.96 8.42 5.92
CA PRO A 614 3.86 7.27 5.80
C PRO A 614 3.60 6.43 4.53
N ALA A 615 4.64 6.11 3.77
CA ALA A 615 4.50 5.43 2.47
C ALA A 615 3.80 4.05 2.55
N ILE A 616 3.89 3.39 3.71
CA ILE A 616 3.22 2.10 3.97
C ILE A 616 1.69 2.20 3.90
N CYS A 617 1.10 3.39 4.14
CA CYS A 617 -0.35 3.61 4.07
C CYS A 617 -0.89 3.46 2.64
N ASN A 618 -0.03 3.57 1.63
CA ASN A 618 -0.38 3.38 0.21
C ASN A 618 0.00 2.00 -0.34
N SER A 619 0.37 1.05 0.53
CA SER A 619 0.77 -0.29 0.08
C SER A 619 -0.40 -1.11 -0.45
N THR A 620 -0.16 -1.84 -1.55
CA THR A 620 -1.19 -2.69 -2.17
C THR A 620 -1.15 -4.15 -1.73
N GLU A 621 -0.34 -4.50 -0.73
CA GLU A 621 -0.17 -5.89 -0.27
C GLU A 621 -1.48 -6.51 0.23
N ILE A 622 -2.35 -5.72 0.87
CA ILE A 622 -3.65 -6.22 1.36
C ILE A 622 -4.61 -6.57 0.21
N PHE A 623 -4.66 -5.75 -0.84
CA PHE A 623 -5.46 -5.99 -2.03
C PHE A 623 -4.97 -7.24 -2.79
N GLU A 624 -3.64 -7.41 -2.88
CA GLU A 624 -3.01 -8.60 -3.46
C GLU A 624 -3.29 -9.87 -2.66
N CYS A 625 -3.32 -9.77 -1.33
CA CYS A 625 -3.72 -10.86 -0.45
C CYS A 625 -5.21 -11.22 -0.66
N PHE A 626 -6.05 -10.20 -0.83
CA PHE A 626 -7.50 -10.32 -1.05
C PHE A 626 -7.84 -11.01 -2.39
N ASN A 627 -6.97 -10.93 -3.40
CA ASN A 627 -7.09 -11.70 -4.65
C ASN A 627 -7.25 -13.22 -4.42
N ALA A 628 -6.80 -13.76 -3.27
CA ALA A 628 -7.03 -15.16 -2.92
C ALA A 628 -8.54 -15.49 -2.72
N ILE A 629 -9.30 -14.56 -2.14
CA ILE A 629 -10.76 -14.71 -1.94
C ILE A 629 -11.48 -14.66 -3.27
N PHE A 630 -11.11 -13.71 -4.14
CA PHE A 630 -11.61 -13.64 -5.52
C PHE A 630 -11.39 -14.96 -6.28
N ARG A 631 -10.17 -15.52 -6.21
CA ARG A 631 -9.86 -16.80 -6.90
C ARG A 631 -10.77 -17.93 -6.44
N LEU A 632 -11.09 -18.01 -5.14
CA LEU A 632 -12.03 -19.00 -4.63
C LEU A 632 -13.43 -18.81 -5.21
N CYS A 633 -13.93 -17.57 -5.29
CA CYS A 633 -15.21 -17.26 -5.93
C CYS A 633 -15.21 -17.69 -7.41
N SER A 634 -14.12 -17.38 -8.13
CA SER A 634 -14.00 -17.72 -9.55
C SER A 634 -13.98 -19.24 -9.77
N ILE A 635 -13.12 -19.97 -9.05
CA ILE A 635 -12.96 -21.43 -9.16
C ILE A 635 -14.25 -22.21 -8.82
N LEU A 636 -15.04 -21.70 -7.87
CA LEU A 636 -16.27 -22.37 -7.41
C LEU A 636 -17.53 -21.87 -8.13
N SER A 637 -17.41 -20.96 -9.10
CA SER A 637 -18.51 -20.52 -9.95
C SER A 637 -18.82 -21.55 -11.06
N ASN A 638 -19.95 -21.36 -11.76
CA ASN A 638 -20.27 -22.17 -12.95
C ASN A 638 -19.57 -21.64 -14.23
N HIS A 639 -18.82 -20.55 -14.12
CA HIS A 639 -18.11 -19.86 -15.20
C HIS A 639 -18.97 -19.31 -16.37
N GLN A 640 -20.31 -19.30 -16.24
CA GLN A 640 -21.20 -18.78 -17.29
C GLN A 640 -21.30 -17.25 -17.28
N ALA A 641 -21.28 -16.65 -16.10
CA ALA A 641 -21.33 -15.20 -15.92
C ALA A 641 -20.35 -14.79 -14.80
N PRO A 642 -19.03 -14.96 -15.00
CA PRO A 642 -18.04 -14.82 -13.92
C PRO A 642 -18.10 -13.46 -13.23
N SER A 643 -18.27 -12.37 -13.99
CA SER A 643 -18.43 -11.02 -13.45
C SER A 643 -19.61 -10.92 -12.46
N ARG A 644 -20.80 -11.38 -12.88
CA ARG A 644 -22.02 -11.36 -12.06
C ARG A 644 -21.92 -12.26 -10.84
N ASP A 645 -21.55 -13.51 -11.05
CA ASP A 645 -21.63 -14.55 -10.02
C ASP A 645 -20.60 -14.27 -8.90
N ILE A 646 -19.42 -13.75 -9.25
CA ILE A 646 -18.41 -13.32 -8.29
C ILE A 646 -18.90 -12.10 -7.51
N ALA A 647 -19.43 -11.08 -8.19
CA ALA A 647 -19.95 -9.88 -7.54
C ALA A 647 -21.08 -10.22 -6.54
N GLN A 648 -22.00 -11.10 -6.93
CA GLN A 648 -23.08 -11.58 -6.06
C GLN A 648 -22.56 -12.34 -4.83
N LYS A 649 -21.51 -13.15 -5.00
CA LYS A 649 -20.89 -13.86 -3.88
C LYS A 649 -20.22 -12.91 -2.90
N PHE A 650 -19.52 -11.88 -3.38
CA PHE A 650 -18.98 -10.84 -2.51
C PHE A 650 -20.08 -10.06 -1.78
N GLY A 651 -21.19 -9.73 -2.46
CA GLY A 651 -22.36 -9.13 -1.82
C GLY A 651 -22.92 -10.00 -0.67
N SER A 652 -22.91 -11.32 -0.83
CA SER A 652 -23.30 -12.26 0.23
C SER A 652 -22.33 -12.28 1.42
N MET A 653 -21.02 -12.15 1.17
CA MET A 653 -20.02 -12.03 2.24
C MET A 653 -20.14 -10.72 2.99
N ASP A 654 -20.34 -9.60 2.30
CA ASP A 654 -20.51 -8.29 2.94
C ASP A 654 -21.81 -8.22 3.75
N ARG A 655 -22.89 -8.83 3.27
CA ARG A 655 -24.12 -9.04 4.06
C ARG A 655 -23.84 -9.81 5.36
N LEU A 656 -23.10 -10.93 5.27
CA LEU A 656 -22.74 -11.71 6.45
C LEU A 656 -21.94 -10.86 7.44
N LYS A 657 -20.91 -10.16 6.96
CA LYS A 657 -20.10 -9.24 7.79
C LYS A 657 -21.00 -8.22 8.49
N HIS A 658 -21.90 -7.57 7.75
CA HIS A 658 -22.85 -6.57 8.27
C HIS A 658 -23.72 -7.14 9.39
N ILE A 659 -24.32 -8.30 9.18
CA ILE A 659 -25.18 -8.97 10.19
C ILE A 659 -24.38 -9.30 11.46
N LEU A 660 -23.22 -9.93 11.33
CA LEU A 660 -22.42 -10.42 12.47
C LEU A 660 -21.82 -9.28 13.31
N SER A 661 -21.56 -8.13 12.69
CA SER A 661 -21.03 -6.95 13.37
C SER A 661 -22.11 -6.02 13.94
N GLY A 662 -23.38 -6.45 13.93
CA GLY A 662 -24.48 -5.67 14.49
C GLY A 662 -24.92 -4.50 13.61
N GLY A 663 -24.68 -4.60 12.31
CA GLY A 663 -25.13 -3.62 11.34
C GLY A 663 -26.64 -3.48 11.28
N PHE A 664 -27.11 -2.25 11.13
CA PHE A 664 -28.52 -1.91 11.02
C PHE A 664 -29.01 -2.00 9.57
N TRP A 665 -30.27 -2.38 9.38
CA TRP A 665 -30.99 -2.27 8.12
C TRP A 665 -32.41 -1.80 8.39
N PHE A 666 -33.03 -1.18 7.38
CA PHE A 666 -34.38 -0.64 7.49
C PHE A 666 -35.41 -1.73 7.19
N GLN A 667 -36.34 -1.96 8.10
CA GLN A 667 -37.39 -2.96 7.95
C GLN A 667 -38.65 -2.50 8.68
N ASP A 668 -39.80 -2.59 8.01
CA ASP A 668 -41.13 -2.32 8.61
C ASP A 668 -41.26 -0.94 9.28
N GLY A 669 -40.55 0.08 8.75
CA GLY A 669 -40.59 1.45 9.26
C GLY A 669 -39.50 1.79 10.28
N ASP A 670 -38.73 0.81 10.74
CA ASP A 670 -37.73 0.96 11.78
C ASP A 670 -36.34 0.47 11.36
N TRP A 671 -35.30 1.02 12.00
CA TRP A 671 -33.94 0.51 11.87
C TRP A 671 -33.71 -0.64 12.85
N VAL A 672 -33.62 -1.86 12.32
CA VAL A 672 -33.43 -3.09 13.08
C VAL A 672 -32.04 -3.67 12.86
N GLN A 673 -31.65 -4.61 13.70
CA GLN A 673 -30.38 -5.34 13.60
C GLN A 673 -30.59 -6.77 14.09
N ALA A 674 -29.60 -7.63 13.84
CA ALA A 674 -29.67 -9.01 14.30
C ALA A 674 -29.72 -9.12 15.83
N ALA A 675 -30.39 -10.17 16.32
CA ALA A 675 -30.45 -10.48 17.74
C ALA A 675 -29.06 -10.72 18.34
N MET A 676 -28.94 -10.52 19.66
CA MET A 676 -27.65 -10.54 20.37
C MET A 676 -26.86 -11.83 20.17
N ASN A 677 -27.53 -12.97 20.21
CA ASN A 677 -26.93 -14.28 19.99
C ASN A 677 -26.24 -14.44 18.62
N VAL A 678 -26.66 -13.73 17.58
CA VAL A 678 -26.01 -13.74 16.27
C VAL A 678 -24.77 -12.86 16.26
N ARG A 679 -24.87 -11.67 16.85
CA ARG A 679 -23.77 -10.68 16.89
C ARG A 679 -22.63 -11.15 17.80
N ASP A 680 -22.96 -11.80 18.91
CA ASP A 680 -21.98 -12.30 19.88
C ASP A 680 -21.02 -13.33 19.25
N VAL A 681 -21.42 -14.01 18.16
CA VAL A 681 -20.53 -14.95 17.45
C VAL A 681 -19.26 -14.27 16.98
N LEU A 682 -19.37 -13.04 16.48
CA LEU A 682 -18.20 -12.28 16.07
C LEU A 682 -17.26 -12.07 17.26
N HIS A 683 -17.74 -11.73 18.45
CA HIS A 683 -16.86 -11.39 19.59
C HIS A 683 -16.42 -12.60 20.42
N THR A 684 -17.22 -13.66 20.46
CA THR A 684 -17.00 -14.83 21.33
C THR A 684 -16.30 -15.99 20.63
N VAL A 685 -16.23 -16.00 19.30
CA VAL A 685 -15.67 -17.10 18.51
C VAL A 685 -14.46 -16.64 17.67
N PRO A 686 -13.23 -16.64 18.24
CA PRO A 686 -12.04 -16.10 17.57
C PRO A 686 -11.71 -16.74 16.22
N ILE A 687 -12.10 -18.00 15.99
CA ILE A 687 -11.89 -18.66 14.70
C ILE A 687 -12.73 -18.02 13.59
N ILE A 688 -13.97 -17.58 13.88
CA ILE A 688 -14.82 -16.88 12.91
C ILE A 688 -14.25 -15.50 12.61
N GLN A 689 -13.82 -14.74 13.63
CA GLN A 689 -13.16 -13.43 13.44
C GLN A 689 -11.99 -13.51 12.45
N ARG A 690 -11.09 -14.46 12.69
CA ARG A 690 -9.91 -14.68 11.83
C ARG A 690 -10.31 -15.04 10.41
N HIS A 691 -11.36 -15.86 10.21
CA HIS A 691 -11.81 -16.23 8.88
C HIS A 691 -12.52 -15.10 8.13
N LEU A 692 -13.13 -14.15 8.84
CA LEU A 692 -13.66 -12.91 8.26
C LEU A 692 -12.56 -11.89 7.94
N GLY A 693 -11.31 -12.17 8.29
CA GLY A 693 -10.18 -11.29 8.04
C GLY A 693 -10.11 -10.12 9.03
N TRP A 694 -10.69 -10.26 10.22
CA TRP A 694 -10.67 -9.25 11.27
C TRP A 694 -9.81 -9.71 12.45
N VAL A 695 -8.86 -8.86 12.83
CA VAL A 695 -8.08 -8.94 14.06
C VAL A 695 -8.52 -7.81 15.01
N PRO A 696 -9.16 -8.11 16.16
CA PRO A 696 -9.53 -7.08 17.13
C PRO A 696 -8.27 -6.42 17.71
N GLN A 697 -8.38 -5.14 18.10
CA GLN A 697 -7.30 -4.48 18.81
C GLN A 697 -6.98 -5.26 20.09
N ARG A 698 -5.71 -5.67 20.21
CA ARG A 698 -5.23 -6.39 21.38
C ARG A 698 -4.97 -5.37 22.49
N LYS A 699 -5.57 -5.56 23.66
CA LYS A 699 -5.14 -4.84 24.86
C LYS A 699 -3.73 -5.31 25.23
N VAL A 700 -2.74 -4.45 25.02
CA VAL A 700 -1.35 -4.70 25.43
C VAL A 700 -1.33 -4.80 26.95
N THR A 701 -0.76 -5.88 27.46
CA THR A 701 -0.53 -6.06 28.90
C THR A 701 0.97 -6.14 29.09
N VAL A 702 1.60 -4.97 29.24
CA VAL A 702 3.05 -4.87 29.45
C VAL A 702 3.46 -5.74 30.65
N GLY A 703 4.60 -6.42 30.53
CA GLY A 703 5.13 -7.31 31.56
C GLY A 703 4.41 -8.65 31.66
N LYS A 704 3.36 -8.92 30.87
CA LYS A 704 2.68 -10.22 30.86
C LYS A 704 3.64 -11.32 30.42
N MET A 705 3.84 -12.31 31.28
CA MET A 705 4.72 -13.44 31.00
C MET A 705 3.96 -14.69 30.53
N THR A 706 4.57 -15.46 29.63
CA THR A 706 4.12 -16.81 29.28
C THR A 706 5.01 -17.81 29.99
N LEU A 707 4.46 -18.59 30.92
CA LEU A 707 5.23 -19.53 31.73
C LEU A 707 5.55 -20.83 30.97
N ALA A 708 6.71 -21.43 31.29
CA ALA A 708 7.00 -22.78 30.85
C ALA A 708 6.01 -23.78 31.49
N SER A 709 5.70 -24.86 30.76
CA SER A 709 4.81 -25.92 31.26
C SER A 709 5.28 -26.44 32.62
N LYS A 710 4.33 -26.71 33.52
CA LYS A 710 4.61 -27.28 34.85
C LYS A 710 5.39 -28.59 34.81
N GLN A 711 5.20 -29.38 33.75
CA GLN A 711 5.91 -30.63 33.53
C GLN A 711 7.37 -30.45 33.09
N LYS A 712 7.70 -29.31 32.45
CA LYS A 712 9.01 -29.08 31.82
C LYS A 712 9.93 -28.13 32.62
N SER A 713 9.42 -27.46 33.65
CA SER A 713 10.18 -26.49 34.44
C SER A 713 9.85 -26.65 35.94
N PRO A 714 10.80 -27.12 36.77
CA PRO A 714 10.61 -27.19 38.22
C PRO A 714 10.64 -25.79 38.85
N LEU A 715 10.07 -25.67 40.05
CA LEU A 715 10.20 -24.45 40.85
C LEU A 715 11.63 -24.28 41.34
N MET A 716 12.13 -23.06 41.28
CA MET A 716 13.46 -22.67 41.73
C MET A 716 13.40 -21.65 42.86
N ARG A 717 14.35 -21.74 43.79
CA ARG A 717 14.54 -20.72 44.82
C ARG A 717 15.28 -19.53 44.21
N TRP A 718 15.08 -18.33 44.76
CA TRP A 718 15.77 -17.11 44.30
C TRP A 718 17.28 -17.29 44.12
N LYS A 719 17.98 -17.86 45.11
CA LYS A 719 19.44 -18.11 45.02
C LYS A 719 19.91 -18.98 43.84
N ASN A 720 18.99 -19.67 43.16
CA ASN A 720 19.28 -20.50 42.00
C ASN A 720 18.94 -19.79 40.67
N THR A 721 18.44 -18.55 40.72
CA THR A 721 18.21 -17.69 39.55
C THR A 721 19.45 -16.86 39.28
N GLN A 722 19.70 -16.55 38.00
CA GLN A 722 20.73 -15.58 37.62
C GLN A 722 20.39 -14.18 38.17
N ALA A 723 19.11 -13.86 38.30
CA ALA A 723 18.63 -12.63 38.91
C ALA A 723 19.20 -12.38 40.32
N SER A 724 19.46 -13.44 41.09
CA SER A 724 20.00 -13.33 42.46
C SER A 724 21.45 -12.91 42.56
N SER A 725 22.22 -12.95 41.46
CA SER A 725 23.62 -12.52 41.47
C SER A 725 23.78 -10.99 41.44
N THR A 726 22.70 -10.24 41.19
CA THR A 726 22.73 -8.78 41.15
C THR A 726 22.43 -8.17 42.53
N LYS A 727 23.24 -7.18 42.94
CA LYS A 727 23.04 -6.45 44.20
C LYS A 727 21.96 -5.37 43.99
N SER A 728 20.68 -5.72 44.14
CA SER A 728 19.58 -4.77 44.03
C SER A 728 18.63 -4.88 45.23
N SER A 729 18.52 -3.81 46.01
CA SER A 729 17.64 -3.76 47.20
C SER A 729 16.15 -3.86 46.85
N ALA A 730 15.78 -3.63 45.59
CA ALA A 730 14.41 -3.75 45.11
C ALA A 730 13.89 -5.21 45.08
N PHE A 731 14.78 -6.21 45.22
CA PHE A 731 14.43 -7.63 45.18
C PHE A 731 14.84 -8.40 46.45
N ASP A 732 15.16 -7.71 47.55
CA ASP A 732 15.56 -8.34 48.81
C ASP A 732 14.44 -9.23 49.41
N CYS A 733 13.17 -8.88 49.15
CA CYS A 733 12.01 -9.67 49.55
C CYS A 733 11.82 -10.98 48.74
N CYS A 734 12.54 -11.17 47.64
CA CYS A 734 12.35 -12.30 46.72
C CYS A 734 12.92 -13.64 47.22
N SER A 735 13.71 -13.63 48.30
CA SER A 735 14.43 -14.79 48.84
C SER A 735 13.50 -15.91 49.37
N ALA A 736 12.30 -15.56 49.85
CA ALA A 736 11.31 -16.49 50.39
C ALA A 736 10.36 -17.09 49.34
N ILE A 737 10.50 -16.69 48.06
CA ILE A 737 9.52 -16.95 47.00
C ILE A 737 10.01 -18.06 46.06
N GLN A 738 9.07 -18.87 45.56
CA GLN A 738 9.33 -19.85 44.52
C GLN A 738 9.11 -19.26 43.13
N TRP A 739 10.10 -19.46 42.27
CA TRP A 739 10.16 -18.91 40.92
C TRP A 739 10.04 -20.01 39.88
N ARG A 740 9.57 -19.64 38.69
CA ARG A 740 9.45 -20.52 37.53
C ARG A 740 9.98 -19.81 36.30
N THR A 741 10.63 -20.56 35.42
CA THR A 741 11.10 -20.02 34.15
C THR A 741 9.92 -19.59 33.28
N ALA A 742 10.01 -18.39 32.73
CA ALA A 742 9.11 -17.89 31.71
C ALA A 742 9.72 -18.05 30.31
N LEU A 743 8.89 -18.37 29.32
CA LEU A 743 9.27 -18.52 27.92
C LEU A 743 9.33 -17.17 27.20
N SER A 744 8.50 -16.21 27.62
CA SER A 744 8.45 -14.88 27.02
C SER A 744 7.82 -13.85 27.97
N VAL A 745 8.01 -12.57 27.64
CA VAL A 745 7.40 -11.41 28.28
C VAL A 745 6.97 -10.40 27.21
N ILE A 746 5.91 -9.63 27.46
CA ILE A 746 5.43 -8.56 26.57
C ILE A 746 6.10 -7.22 26.94
N ALA A 747 6.78 -6.58 26.00
CA ALA A 747 7.39 -5.26 26.15
C ALA A 747 6.36 -4.12 26.03
N GLN A 748 6.78 -2.88 26.29
CA GLN A 748 5.92 -1.70 26.14
C GLN A 748 5.48 -1.49 24.67
N SER A 749 6.31 -1.88 23.70
CA SER A 749 5.99 -1.90 22.26
C SER A 749 5.08 -3.05 21.81
N ASP A 750 4.49 -3.84 22.72
CA ASP A 750 3.78 -5.10 22.44
C ASP A 750 4.66 -6.23 21.85
N ASP A 751 5.98 -6.07 21.90
CA ASP A 751 6.91 -7.11 21.48
C ASP A 751 6.87 -8.32 22.41
N VAL A 752 6.91 -9.51 21.82
CA VAL A 752 7.15 -10.76 22.55
C VAL A 752 8.67 -10.97 22.66
N CYS A 753 9.23 -10.62 23.82
CA CYS A 753 10.64 -10.82 24.14
C CYS A 753 10.87 -12.20 24.76
N ARG A 754 11.99 -12.85 24.43
CA ARG A 754 12.37 -14.19 24.93
C ARG A 754 13.81 -14.16 25.44
N LYS A 755 14.25 -15.23 26.09
CA LYS A 755 15.69 -15.43 26.35
C LYS A 755 16.47 -15.35 25.03
N GLY A 756 17.54 -14.57 25.03
CA GLY A 756 18.35 -14.26 23.87
C GLY A 756 17.91 -13.02 23.09
N SER A 757 16.74 -12.45 23.39
CA SER A 757 16.25 -11.27 22.69
C SER A 757 17.05 -10.02 23.03
N TRP A 758 17.28 -9.18 22.02
CA TRP A 758 17.91 -7.87 22.18
C TRP A 758 16.87 -6.81 22.53
N VAL A 759 17.09 -6.06 23.60
CA VAL A 759 16.10 -5.13 24.15
C VAL A 759 16.71 -3.80 24.58
N PHE A 760 15.93 -2.74 24.40
CA PHE A 760 16.11 -1.50 25.14
C PHE A 760 15.29 -1.57 26.43
N VAL A 761 15.89 -1.15 27.54
CA VAL A 761 15.24 -1.16 28.86
C VAL A 761 15.41 0.18 29.55
N GLN A 762 14.48 0.49 30.45
CA GLN A 762 14.56 1.61 31.35
C GLN A 762 15.21 1.18 32.68
N TYR A 763 16.22 1.93 33.14
CA TYR A 763 17.03 1.60 34.30
C TYR A 763 17.25 2.79 35.24
N GLY A 764 17.15 2.53 36.55
CA GLY A 764 17.44 3.51 37.60
C GLY A 764 16.32 4.54 37.84
N LYS A 765 16.51 5.39 38.87
CA LYS A 765 15.52 6.42 39.27
C LYS A 765 15.38 7.55 38.26
N GLU A 766 16.41 7.79 37.44
CA GLU A 766 16.44 8.80 36.39
C GLU A 766 15.94 8.27 35.04
N ASN A 767 15.41 7.04 34.99
CA ASN A 767 14.84 6.47 33.77
C ASN A 767 15.83 6.40 32.59
N LEU A 768 17.10 6.11 32.88
CA LEU A 768 18.15 5.98 31.87
C LEU A 768 17.88 4.78 30.97
N THR A 769 18.05 4.96 29.66
CA THR A 769 17.94 3.89 28.68
C THR A 769 19.22 3.05 28.67
N ARG A 770 19.08 1.72 28.69
CA ARG A 770 20.18 0.74 28.56
C ARG A 770 19.88 -0.27 27.47
N ILE A 771 20.93 -0.78 26.84
CA ILE A 771 20.85 -1.83 25.82
C ILE A 771 21.33 -3.13 26.45
N GLY A 772 20.61 -4.23 26.20
CA GLY A 772 21.06 -5.54 26.65
C GLY A 772 20.40 -6.70 25.93
N ARG A 773 20.88 -7.90 26.24
CA ARG A 773 20.36 -9.16 25.75
C ARG A 773 19.78 -9.97 26.90
N ILE A 774 18.55 -10.44 26.77
CA ILE A 774 17.87 -11.16 27.86
C ILE A 774 18.58 -12.49 28.14
N SER A 775 19.10 -12.67 29.35
CA SER A 775 19.76 -13.91 29.78
C SER A 775 18.83 -14.82 30.61
N GLU A 776 17.87 -14.23 31.34
CA GLU A 776 16.90 -14.97 32.15
C GLU A 776 15.53 -14.28 32.24
N LEU A 777 14.46 -15.07 32.26
CA LEU A 777 13.08 -14.63 32.56
C LEU A 777 12.48 -15.56 33.62
N VAL A 778 12.08 -14.99 34.77
CA VAL A 778 11.46 -15.76 35.87
C VAL A 778 10.21 -15.06 36.39
N ALA A 779 9.21 -15.86 36.77
CA ALA A 779 7.96 -15.39 37.34
C ALA A 779 7.68 -16.05 38.69
N SER A 780 7.01 -15.34 39.58
CA SER A 780 6.55 -15.88 40.87
C SER A 780 5.18 -16.57 40.70
N GLU A 781 4.92 -17.66 41.46
CA GLU A 781 3.60 -18.33 41.43
C GLU A 781 2.52 -17.61 42.23
N LYS A 782 2.89 -16.68 43.11
CA LYS A 782 1.99 -15.86 43.92
C LYS A 782 2.42 -14.40 43.84
N ALA A 783 1.90 -13.68 42.84
CA ALA A 783 2.04 -12.23 42.79
C ALA A 783 1.16 -11.59 43.88
N THR A 784 1.73 -10.70 44.68
CA THR A 784 1.04 -9.84 45.66
C THR A 784 1.49 -8.40 45.44
N ASP A 785 0.84 -7.40 46.04
CA ASP A 785 1.22 -5.99 45.85
C ASP A 785 2.69 -5.69 46.22
N ASP A 786 3.27 -6.46 47.15
CA ASP A 786 4.69 -6.35 47.57
C ASP A 786 5.67 -7.25 46.79
N VAL A 787 5.20 -8.06 45.83
CA VAL A 787 6.01 -9.06 45.11
C VAL A 787 5.93 -8.83 43.61
N PRO A 788 7.06 -8.60 42.90
CA PRO A 788 7.05 -8.52 41.44
C PRO A 788 6.46 -9.80 40.84
N GLY A 789 5.43 -9.65 39.99
CA GLY A 789 4.84 -10.78 39.26
C GLY A 789 5.83 -11.46 38.29
N GLY A 790 6.95 -10.81 37.99
CA GLY A 790 8.04 -11.35 37.20
C GLY A 790 9.28 -10.46 37.19
N VAL A 791 10.42 -11.07 36.88
CA VAL A 791 11.74 -10.45 36.84
C VAL A 791 12.46 -10.84 35.54
N VAL A 792 13.21 -9.90 34.97
CA VAL A 792 14.06 -10.11 33.80
C VAL A 792 15.52 -9.81 34.15
N SER A 793 16.44 -10.69 33.75
CA SER A 793 17.88 -10.42 33.79
C SER A 793 18.38 -10.21 32.37
N ILE A 794 19.19 -9.18 32.18
CA ILE A 794 19.82 -8.85 30.91
C ILE A 794 21.33 -8.76 31.09
N ASP A 795 22.05 -9.21 30.06
CA ASP A 795 23.47 -8.91 29.89
C ASP A 795 23.55 -7.55 29.19
N CYS A 796 24.15 -6.54 29.84
CA CYS A 796 24.28 -5.19 29.29
C CYS A 796 25.42 -5.10 28.26
N PHE A 797 25.21 -4.26 27.25
CA PHE A 797 26.18 -3.99 26.20
C PHE A 797 26.42 -2.49 26.08
N GLU A 798 27.65 -2.13 25.76
CA GLU A 798 28.07 -0.75 25.51
C GLU A 798 27.86 -0.38 24.04
N LEU A 799 27.23 0.77 23.81
CA LEU A 799 27.06 1.35 22.50
C LEU A 799 28.30 2.17 22.14
N SER A 800 28.93 1.86 21.01
CA SER A 800 30.05 2.64 20.47
C SER A 800 29.61 4.04 20.04
N GLU A 801 30.44 5.05 20.32
CA GLU A 801 30.26 6.43 19.82
C GLU A 801 30.48 6.57 18.31
N ARG A 802 31.10 5.55 17.69
CA ARG A 802 31.38 5.52 16.24
C ARG A 802 30.63 4.37 15.58
N LEU A 803 30.16 4.64 14.36
CA LEU A 803 29.59 3.64 13.47
C LEU A 803 30.64 2.61 13.06
N HIS A 804 30.18 1.40 12.74
CA HIS A 804 31.01 0.35 12.16
C HIS A 804 31.62 0.86 10.84
N PRO A 805 32.94 0.72 10.61
CA PRO A 805 33.62 1.31 9.45
C PRO A 805 33.11 0.80 8.11
N ASP A 806 32.75 -0.49 8.02
CA ASP A 806 32.20 -1.06 6.78
C ASP A 806 30.67 -0.91 6.64
N PHE A 807 29.92 -1.34 7.67
CA PHE A 807 28.45 -1.38 7.63
C PHE A 807 27.78 0.00 7.80
N GLU A 808 28.47 0.98 8.40
CA GLU A 808 27.92 2.29 8.76
C GLU A 808 26.71 2.18 9.71
N MET A 809 26.76 1.19 10.61
CA MET A 809 25.72 0.91 11.60
C MET A 809 26.28 0.97 13.03
N PRO A 810 25.46 1.24 14.06
CA PRO A 810 25.91 1.26 15.45
C PRO A 810 26.47 -0.09 15.90
N VAL A 811 27.51 -0.05 16.75
CA VAL A 811 28.21 -1.24 17.25
C VAL A 811 27.95 -1.42 18.73
N LEU A 812 27.67 -2.66 19.14
CA LEU A 812 27.56 -3.08 20.53
C LEU A 812 28.76 -3.93 20.90
N ARG A 813 29.30 -3.69 22.10
CA ARG A 813 30.37 -4.49 22.69
C ARG A 813 30.01 -4.93 24.09
N ARG A 814 30.38 -6.15 24.46
CA ARG A 814 30.32 -6.58 25.85
C ARG A 814 31.34 -5.75 26.67
N PRO A 815 30.94 -5.18 27.83
CA PRO A 815 31.88 -4.52 28.73
C PRO A 815 32.93 -5.50 29.26
N VAL A 816 34.08 -4.97 29.71
CA VAL A 816 35.20 -5.77 30.23
C VAL A 816 34.81 -6.54 31.51
N GLU A 817 33.96 -5.95 32.34
CA GLU A 817 33.35 -6.61 33.50
C GLU A 817 31.91 -7.00 33.15
N ASP A 818 31.52 -8.23 33.47
CA ASP A 818 30.16 -8.72 33.23
C ASP A 818 29.13 -7.82 33.95
N ASP A 819 28.39 -7.05 33.17
CA ASP A 819 27.33 -6.18 33.67
C ASP A 819 25.96 -6.83 33.46
N ILE A 820 25.56 -7.67 34.42
CA ILE A 820 24.20 -8.25 34.45
C ILE A 820 23.30 -7.34 35.27
N LYS A 821 22.16 -6.93 34.70
CA LYS A 821 21.12 -6.16 35.40
C LYS A 821 19.84 -6.96 35.54
N THR A 822 19.25 -6.91 36.72
CA THR A 822 17.96 -7.51 37.04
C THR A 822 16.91 -6.43 37.22
N LEU A 823 15.82 -6.53 36.47
CA LEU A 823 14.82 -5.48 36.31
C LEU A 823 13.41 -6.03 36.48
N SER A 824 12.47 -5.12 36.70
CA SER A 824 11.05 -5.41 36.54
C SER A 824 10.77 -5.77 35.07
N VAL A 825 9.87 -6.72 34.86
CA VAL A 825 9.38 -7.07 33.52
C VAL A 825 8.71 -5.89 32.79
N GLN A 826 8.29 -4.86 33.53
CA GLN A 826 7.70 -3.64 32.96
C GLN A 826 8.75 -2.69 32.37
N SER A 827 10.02 -2.87 32.70
CA SER A 827 11.12 -1.99 32.25
C SER A 827 11.53 -2.22 30.80
N ILE A 828 11.03 -3.27 30.13
CA ILE A 828 11.38 -3.57 28.73
C ILE A 828 10.62 -2.63 27.81
N LEU A 829 11.34 -1.73 27.14
CA LEU A 829 10.77 -0.75 26.23
C LEU A 829 10.35 -1.42 24.92
N PHE A 830 11.32 -1.93 24.17
CA PHE A 830 11.08 -2.59 22.90
C PHE A 830 12.22 -3.54 22.52
N ARG A 831 11.93 -4.44 21.58
CA ARG A 831 12.88 -5.42 21.03
C ARG A 831 13.47 -4.91 19.71
N PHE A 832 14.74 -5.16 19.46
CA PHE A 832 15.40 -4.76 18.21
C PHE A 832 16.30 -5.88 17.66
N SER A 833 16.80 -5.73 16.44
CA SER A 833 17.67 -6.72 15.80
C SER A 833 19.13 -6.30 15.90
N ALA A 834 20.00 -7.21 16.33
CA ALA A 834 21.44 -7.07 16.25
C ALA A 834 22.05 -8.34 15.66
N GLN A 835 23.09 -8.20 14.84
CA GLN A 835 23.79 -9.31 14.21
C GLN A 835 25.21 -9.39 14.76
N HIS A 836 25.74 -10.59 14.93
CA HIS A 836 27.14 -10.76 15.31
C HIS A 836 28.05 -10.18 14.21
N ASP A 837 29.14 -9.53 14.61
CA ASP A 837 30.13 -8.97 13.70
C ASP A 837 31.06 -10.04 13.13
N CYS A 838 30.51 -10.90 12.26
CA CYS A 838 31.25 -11.98 11.62
C CYS A 838 32.36 -11.47 10.69
N ARG A 839 32.29 -10.21 10.24
CA ARG A 839 33.29 -9.60 9.37
C ARG A 839 34.55 -9.26 10.16
N LEU A 840 34.39 -8.59 11.30
CA LEU A 840 35.50 -8.28 12.20
C LEU A 840 36.15 -9.56 12.73
N MET A 841 35.33 -10.49 13.22
CA MET A 841 35.80 -11.72 13.87
C MET A 841 36.21 -12.83 12.91
N LYS A 842 35.99 -12.66 11.60
CA LYS A 842 36.33 -13.64 10.55
C LYS A 842 35.78 -15.05 10.82
N CYS A 843 34.52 -15.11 11.28
CA CYS A 843 33.85 -16.36 11.64
C CYS A 843 33.78 -17.37 10.49
N GLN A 844 33.87 -18.66 10.82
CA GLN A 844 34.02 -19.74 9.83
C GLN A 844 32.75 -20.60 9.67
N PRO A 845 32.48 -21.14 8.45
CA PRO A 845 31.31 -21.98 8.17
C PRO A 845 31.49 -23.44 8.64
N THR A 846 31.84 -23.62 9.91
CA THR A 846 32.20 -24.92 10.52
C THR A 846 31.11 -25.51 11.39
N ALA A 847 30.15 -24.71 11.88
CA ALA A 847 29.06 -25.19 12.72
C ALA A 847 28.13 -26.11 11.92
N LEU A 848 27.64 -27.18 12.55
CA LEU A 848 26.72 -28.14 11.95
C LEU A 848 25.40 -28.16 12.69
N ARG A 849 24.30 -28.17 11.94
CA ARG A 849 22.95 -28.35 12.47
C ARG A 849 22.26 -29.53 11.79
N PRO A 850 21.68 -30.48 12.53
CA PRO A 850 20.84 -31.53 11.96
C PRO A 850 19.70 -30.93 11.14
N VAL A 851 19.46 -31.47 9.96
CA VAL A 851 18.31 -31.09 9.14
C VAL A 851 17.09 -31.80 9.70
N VAL A 852 16.06 -31.03 10.06
CA VAL A 852 14.76 -31.56 10.47
C VAL A 852 13.87 -31.72 9.23
N GLN A 853 13.45 -32.96 8.95
CA GLN A 853 12.48 -33.29 7.91
C GLN A 853 11.29 -34.00 8.57
N GLU A 854 10.06 -33.64 8.20
CA GLU A 854 8.85 -34.28 8.76
C GLU A 854 8.79 -34.28 10.30
N ARG A 855 9.37 -33.25 10.94
CA ARG A 855 9.53 -33.10 12.40
C ARG A 855 10.49 -34.11 13.06
N GLN A 856 11.34 -34.77 12.29
CA GLN A 856 12.38 -35.67 12.78
C GLN A 856 13.76 -35.16 12.37
N GLU A 857 14.74 -35.29 13.27
CA GLU A 857 16.13 -35.04 12.93
C GLU A 857 16.62 -36.12 11.95
N THR A 858 17.27 -35.68 10.88
CA THR A 858 17.85 -36.60 9.89
C THR A 858 19.34 -36.77 10.13
N LEU A 859 19.93 -37.81 9.55
CA LEU A 859 21.38 -37.99 9.49
C LEU A 859 22.09 -36.92 8.63
N ARG A 860 21.33 -36.05 7.94
CA ARG A 860 21.87 -34.96 7.14
C ARG A 860 22.08 -33.74 8.03
N SER A 861 23.23 -33.11 7.90
CA SER A 861 23.53 -31.82 8.54
C SER A 861 23.63 -30.70 7.51
N THR A 862 23.25 -29.48 7.90
CA THR A 862 23.57 -28.26 7.17
C THR A 862 24.71 -27.52 7.88
N ARG A 863 25.57 -26.83 7.12
CA ARG A 863 26.59 -25.94 7.66
C ARG A 863 25.98 -24.59 8.06
N LEU A 864 26.50 -24.01 9.12
CA LEU A 864 26.22 -22.68 9.66
C LEU A 864 27.55 -21.99 10.01
N ILE A 865 27.47 -20.69 10.29
CA ILE A 865 28.60 -19.94 10.84
C ILE A 865 28.79 -20.31 12.31
N SER A 866 30.03 -20.69 12.66
CA SER A 866 30.50 -20.76 14.03
C SER A 866 31.06 -19.39 14.41
N HIS A 867 30.47 -18.76 15.42
CA HIS A 867 30.92 -17.46 15.91
C HIS A 867 32.16 -17.65 16.80
N GLU A 868 33.15 -16.77 16.65
CA GLU A 868 34.40 -16.83 17.42
C GLU A 868 34.23 -16.27 18.84
N ASP A 869 33.27 -15.35 19.02
CA ASP A 869 32.91 -14.79 20.32
C ASP A 869 31.39 -14.59 20.48
N ASN A 870 31.00 -13.99 21.60
CA ASN A 870 29.64 -13.53 21.87
C ASN A 870 29.66 -12.11 22.47
N ASP A 871 30.58 -11.28 21.96
CA ASP A 871 30.94 -9.98 22.52
C ASP A 871 30.79 -8.83 21.51
N HIS A 872 30.93 -9.11 20.19
CA HIS A 872 30.87 -8.08 19.15
C HIS A 872 29.61 -8.19 18.28
N PHE A 873 28.79 -7.14 18.30
CA PHE A 873 27.55 -7.08 17.53
C PHE A 873 27.36 -5.75 16.81
N VAL A 874 26.58 -5.78 15.74
CA VAL A 874 26.17 -4.62 14.96
C VAL A 874 24.65 -4.49 15.07
N VAL A 875 24.18 -3.33 15.49
CA VAL A 875 22.74 -3.00 15.53
C VAL A 875 22.22 -2.94 14.10
N ASN A 876 21.19 -3.73 13.78
CA ASN A 876 20.65 -3.78 12.44
C ASN A 876 19.68 -2.61 12.18
N THR A 877 20.19 -1.48 11.71
CA THR A 877 19.37 -0.31 11.31
C THR A 877 18.65 -0.50 9.98
N ALA A 878 18.92 -1.59 9.25
CA ALA A 878 18.14 -2.00 8.08
C ALA A 878 16.88 -2.79 8.46
N ALA A 879 16.69 -3.16 9.73
CA ALA A 879 15.48 -3.82 10.20
C ALA A 879 14.26 -2.88 10.06
N VAL A 880 13.14 -3.41 9.57
CA VAL A 880 11.87 -2.67 9.48
C VAL A 880 11.15 -2.65 10.83
N HIS A 881 11.28 -3.72 11.61
CA HIS A 881 10.64 -3.83 12.91
C HIS A 881 11.20 -2.80 13.88
N ASN A 882 10.34 -2.01 14.52
CA ASN A 882 10.70 -0.95 15.46
C ASN A 882 11.73 0.07 14.94
N ALA A 883 11.82 0.29 13.62
CA ALA A 883 12.79 1.23 13.03
C ALA A 883 12.69 2.65 13.66
N THR A 884 11.48 3.19 13.81
CA THR A 884 11.25 4.50 14.44
C THR A 884 11.68 4.53 15.91
N LEU A 885 11.32 3.51 16.69
CA LEU A 885 11.72 3.41 18.10
C LEU A 885 13.24 3.29 18.25
N LEU A 886 13.88 2.52 17.38
CA LEU A 886 15.33 2.38 17.34
C LEU A 886 16.01 3.72 17.05
N CYS A 887 15.51 4.48 16.07
CA CYS A 887 16.03 5.81 15.75
C CYS A 887 15.88 6.79 16.92
N ARG A 888 14.73 6.78 17.63
CA ARG A 888 14.50 7.61 18.82
C ARG A 888 15.40 7.25 20.00
N ALA A 889 15.72 5.97 20.17
CA ALA A 889 16.51 5.48 21.29
C ALA A 889 18.03 5.65 21.10
N LEU A 890 18.50 5.77 19.86
CA LEU A 890 19.91 5.92 19.53
C LEU A 890 20.31 7.41 19.42
N PRO A 891 21.57 7.76 19.72
CA PRO A 891 22.09 9.09 19.43
C PRO A 891 21.95 9.46 17.94
N ILE A 892 21.48 10.68 17.67
CA ILE A 892 21.25 11.22 16.32
C ILE A 892 22.49 11.06 15.41
N ALA A 893 23.70 11.24 15.95
CA ALA A 893 24.95 11.10 15.22
C ALA A 893 25.19 9.69 14.63
N LEU A 894 24.47 8.67 15.13
CA LEU A 894 24.56 7.27 14.71
C LEU A 894 23.39 6.84 13.80
N THR A 895 22.41 7.70 13.57
CA THR A 895 21.20 7.36 12.79
C THR A 895 20.99 8.28 11.59
N VAL A 896 21.52 9.50 11.62
CA VAL A 896 21.38 10.45 10.50
C VAL A 896 22.12 9.94 9.25
N PRO A 897 21.42 9.84 8.10
CA PRO A 897 22.04 9.41 6.86
C PRO A 897 23.01 10.47 6.33
N ARG A 898 24.10 10.01 5.71
CA ARG A 898 25.13 10.87 5.12
C ARG A 898 25.14 10.69 3.60
N PRO A 899 25.19 11.77 2.81
CA PRO A 899 25.38 11.67 1.37
C PRO A 899 26.69 10.94 1.05
N ILE A 900 26.68 10.05 0.05
CA ILE A 900 27.91 9.41 -0.45
C ILE A 900 28.89 10.47 -1.00
N TYR A 901 28.35 11.48 -1.68
CA TYR A 901 29.11 12.58 -2.27
C TYR A 901 28.67 13.93 -1.71
N VAL A 902 29.64 14.81 -1.42
CA VAL A 902 29.36 16.19 -0.96
C VAL A 902 28.76 17.03 -2.10
N ASP A 903 29.39 17.01 -3.28
CA ASP A 903 28.86 17.63 -4.49
C ASP A 903 28.27 16.56 -5.42
N ARG A 904 27.01 16.19 -5.14
CA ARG A 904 26.27 15.20 -5.93
C ARG A 904 26.07 15.64 -7.37
N LYS A 905 25.91 16.95 -7.60
CA LYS A 905 25.67 17.51 -8.93
C LYS A 905 26.91 17.35 -9.82
N ALA A 906 28.08 17.70 -9.30
CA ALA A 906 29.34 17.50 -10.03
C ALA A 906 29.59 16.01 -10.34
N HIS A 907 29.28 15.13 -9.38
CA HIS A 907 29.38 13.68 -9.59
C HIS A 907 28.43 13.18 -10.70
N HIS A 908 27.17 13.63 -10.69
CA HIS A 908 26.19 13.29 -11.75
C HIS A 908 26.63 13.79 -13.13
N GLN A 909 27.17 15.00 -13.22
CA GLN A 909 27.72 15.55 -14.47
C GLN A 909 28.87 14.68 -15.00
N ALA A 910 29.82 14.29 -14.13
CA ALA A 910 30.92 13.41 -14.53
C ALA A 910 30.43 12.05 -15.04
N MET A 911 29.42 11.44 -14.40
CA MET A 911 28.80 10.20 -14.85
C MET A 911 28.09 10.35 -16.20
N ALA A 912 27.34 11.43 -16.40
CA ALA A 912 26.64 11.71 -17.65
C ALA A 912 27.62 11.84 -18.83
N THR A 913 28.73 12.56 -18.63
CA THR A 913 29.80 12.68 -19.63
C THR A 913 30.39 11.31 -20.00
N GLY A 914 30.71 10.46 -19.02
CA GLY A 914 31.23 9.11 -19.27
C GLY A 914 30.21 8.19 -19.97
N LEU A 915 28.92 8.33 -19.62
CA LEU A 915 27.85 7.55 -20.21
C LEU A 915 27.65 7.87 -21.71
N LEU A 916 27.70 9.16 -22.09
CA LEU A 916 27.61 9.63 -23.47
C LEU A 916 28.59 8.91 -24.39
N ASP A 917 29.86 8.82 -23.98
CA ASP A 917 30.91 8.19 -24.78
C ASP A 917 30.66 6.68 -24.93
N SER A 918 30.25 6.02 -23.85
CA SER A 918 29.94 4.59 -23.87
C SER A 918 28.70 4.27 -24.73
N GLN A 919 27.66 5.10 -24.69
CA GLN A 919 26.42 4.94 -25.44
C GLN A 919 26.63 5.21 -26.93
N LYS A 920 27.39 6.25 -27.30
CA LYS A 920 27.80 6.50 -28.69
C LYS A 920 28.50 5.29 -29.28
N MET A 921 29.45 4.69 -28.55
CA MET A 921 30.16 3.48 -28.98
C MET A 921 29.23 2.26 -29.09
N LYS A 922 28.31 2.05 -28.15
CA LYS A 922 27.29 0.97 -28.24
C LYS A 922 26.35 1.16 -29.43
N ARG A 923 25.97 2.39 -29.76
CA ARG A 923 25.11 2.70 -30.92
C ARG A 923 25.82 2.41 -32.23
N ILE A 924 27.08 2.82 -32.37
CA ILE A 924 27.90 2.50 -33.54
C ILE A 924 27.95 0.98 -33.74
N ARG A 925 28.30 0.22 -32.69
CA ARG A 925 28.31 -1.26 -32.73
C ARG A 925 26.94 -1.87 -33.05
N THR A 926 25.86 -1.31 -32.51
CA THR A 926 24.49 -1.82 -32.75
C THR A 926 24.04 -1.51 -34.18
N GLN A 927 24.38 -0.35 -34.72
CA GLN A 927 24.08 0.05 -36.09
C GLN A 927 24.89 -0.78 -37.09
N GLU A 928 26.15 -1.06 -36.79
CA GLU A 928 26.99 -2.02 -37.52
C GLU A 928 26.39 -3.43 -37.48
N LYS A 929 25.96 -3.90 -36.29
CA LYS A 929 25.33 -5.21 -36.14
C LYS A 929 23.99 -5.28 -36.88
N ARG A 930 23.15 -4.23 -36.85
CA ARG A 930 21.92 -4.13 -37.65
C ARG A 930 22.21 -4.13 -39.15
N LYS A 931 23.18 -3.33 -39.61
CA LYS A 931 23.64 -3.32 -41.02
C LYS A 931 24.12 -4.71 -41.45
N SER A 932 24.93 -5.39 -40.63
CA SER A 932 25.40 -6.76 -40.88
C SER A 932 24.26 -7.79 -40.90
N THR A 933 23.28 -7.64 -40.02
CA THR A 933 22.11 -8.54 -39.95
C THR A 933 21.16 -8.31 -41.12
N MET A 934 20.95 -7.06 -41.54
CA MET A 934 20.19 -6.71 -42.74
C MET A 934 20.89 -7.18 -44.02
N ALA A 935 22.22 -7.04 -44.10
CA ALA A 935 23.02 -7.60 -45.17
C ALA A 935 22.93 -9.13 -45.22
N ALA A 936 23.02 -9.81 -44.07
CA ALA A 936 22.86 -11.27 -43.98
C ALA A 936 21.44 -11.73 -44.37
N LYS A 937 20.38 -11.00 -43.95
CA LYS A 937 18.99 -11.27 -44.37
C LYS A 937 18.78 -11.03 -45.86
N ALA A 938 19.40 -9.99 -46.43
CA ALA A 938 19.35 -9.71 -47.87
C ALA A 938 20.09 -10.78 -48.69
N GLN A 939 21.23 -11.28 -48.18
CA GLN A 939 21.98 -12.38 -48.78
C GLN A 939 21.18 -13.68 -48.74
N LEU A 940 20.57 -14.03 -47.60
CA LEU A 940 19.66 -15.18 -47.47
C LEU A 940 18.43 -15.09 -48.39
N LYS A 941 17.92 -13.87 -48.66
CA LYS A 941 16.84 -13.64 -49.63
C LYS A 941 17.31 -13.88 -51.07
N LYS A 942 18.54 -13.47 -51.43
CA LYS A 942 19.16 -13.76 -52.73
C LYS A 942 19.47 -15.25 -52.91
N ASP A 943 19.96 -15.92 -51.87
CA ASP A 943 20.26 -17.36 -51.89
C ASP A 943 18.98 -18.22 -51.98
N LYS A 944 17.86 -17.76 -51.43
CA LYS A 944 16.53 -18.36 -51.62
C LYS A 944 15.99 -18.12 -53.04
N ALA A 945 16.17 -16.92 -53.59
CA ALA A 945 15.74 -16.61 -54.97
C ALA A 945 16.50 -17.45 -56.02
N GLY A 946 17.76 -17.83 -55.76
CA GLY A 946 18.53 -18.75 -56.61
C GLY A 946 18.14 -20.24 -56.51
N LYS A 947 17.28 -20.62 -55.55
CA LYS A 947 16.84 -22.02 -55.33
C LYS A 947 15.37 -22.26 -55.65
N THR A 948 14.55 -21.24 -55.84
CA THR A 948 13.17 -21.34 -56.35
C THR A 948 13.12 -21.40 -57.89
N ALA A 949 13.80 -22.40 -58.45
CA ALA A 949 13.52 -22.96 -59.77
C ALA A 949 13.31 -24.47 -59.66
N ALA A 950 12.60 -24.92 -58.61
CA ALA A 950 12.00 -26.24 -58.54
C ALA A 950 10.97 -26.26 -57.40
N GLN A 951 9.73 -26.61 -57.79
CA GLN A 951 8.61 -27.09 -56.97
C GLN A 951 7.71 -26.06 -56.27
N THR A 952 6.42 -26.30 -56.48
CA THR A 952 5.24 -25.48 -56.22
C THR A 952 4.28 -26.20 -55.27
N TYR A 953 3.51 -25.41 -54.50
CA TYR A 953 2.29 -25.69 -53.69
C TYR A 953 2.44 -26.25 -52.25
N PRO A 954 1.43 -26.10 -51.36
CA PRO A 954 0.75 -24.85 -50.92
C PRO A 954 0.54 -24.74 -49.37
N ASP A 955 0.19 -23.53 -48.93
CA ASP A 955 -0.49 -23.02 -47.71
C ASP A 955 -0.59 -23.83 -46.39
N SER A 956 -0.22 -23.15 -45.29
CA SER A 956 -0.95 -23.20 -44.00
C SER A 956 -0.61 -22.01 -43.07
N ASP A 957 -1.64 -21.22 -42.80
CA ASP A 957 -1.98 -20.42 -41.61
C ASP A 957 -0.91 -19.71 -40.76
N ASP A 958 -1.06 -18.38 -40.76
CA ASP A 958 -0.41 -17.37 -39.95
C ASP A 958 -1.16 -17.20 -38.61
N SER A 959 -0.46 -17.42 -37.49
CA SER A 959 -0.91 -17.03 -36.15
C SER A 959 0.20 -16.21 -35.50
N GLY A 960 -0.07 -14.92 -35.32
CA GLY A 960 0.85 -13.95 -34.74
C GLY A 960 0.93 -14.09 -33.23
N ASP A 961 2.05 -14.64 -32.76
CA ASP A 961 2.50 -14.53 -31.37
C ASP A 961 3.42 -13.31 -31.22
N GLU A 962 2.99 -12.35 -30.38
CA GLU A 962 3.81 -11.25 -29.90
C GLU A 962 4.97 -11.77 -29.04
N ILE A 963 6.17 -11.67 -29.61
CA ILE A 963 7.43 -11.98 -28.94
C ILE A 963 7.75 -10.87 -27.93
N HIS A 964 7.64 -11.18 -26.64
CA HIS A 964 8.41 -10.52 -25.59
C HIS A 964 9.90 -10.75 -25.83
N MET A 965 10.58 -9.78 -26.47
CA MET A 965 12.05 -9.76 -26.57
C MET A 965 12.66 -9.10 -25.33
N ASP A 966 13.02 -9.93 -24.35
CA ASP A 966 14.02 -9.60 -23.34
C ASP A 966 15.37 -10.15 -23.86
N ASP A 967 16.16 -9.28 -24.52
CA ASP A 967 17.39 -9.68 -25.19
C ASP A 967 18.61 -9.08 -24.48
N THR A 968 19.05 -9.75 -23.42
CA THR A 968 20.48 -9.83 -23.04
C THR A 968 20.73 -11.14 -22.28
N SER A 969 20.73 -12.27 -23.00
CA SER A 969 21.31 -13.51 -22.47
C SER A 969 22.27 -14.12 -23.49
N VAL A 970 23.56 -14.10 -23.16
CA VAL A 970 24.54 -14.99 -23.80
C VAL A 970 24.30 -16.37 -23.18
N VAL A 971 23.63 -17.24 -23.94
CA VAL A 971 23.39 -18.65 -23.57
C VAL A 971 24.72 -19.43 -23.59
N PRO A 972 25.12 -20.16 -22.53
CA PRO A 972 26.23 -21.09 -22.61
C PRO A 972 25.81 -22.35 -23.39
N LYS A 973 26.68 -22.81 -24.30
CA LYS A 973 26.51 -23.99 -25.16
C LYS A 973 26.07 -25.23 -24.34
N ARG A 974 24.87 -25.74 -24.66
CA ARG A 974 24.36 -27.05 -24.23
C ARG A 974 25.23 -28.16 -24.84
N ARG A 975 25.92 -28.95 -24.00
CA ARG A 975 26.59 -30.20 -24.40
C ARG A 975 25.56 -31.18 -24.97
N GLN A 976 25.78 -31.62 -26.21
CA GLN A 976 25.01 -32.67 -26.87
C GLN A 976 25.14 -34.01 -26.12
N ARG A 977 24.01 -34.60 -25.70
CA ARG A 977 23.93 -36.02 -25.32
C ARG A 977 23.86 -36.86 -26.59
N LYS A 978 24.90 -37.67 -26.85
CA LYS A 978 24.88 -38.76 -27.82
C LYS A 978 23.82 -39.78 -27.42
N LYS A 979 22.85 -40.06 -28.31
CA LYS A 979 22.02 -41.27 -28.26
C LYS A 979 22.88 -42.43 -28.76
N GLN A 980 23.19 -43.39 -27.89
CA GLN A 980 23.60 -44.73 -28.30
C GLN A 980 22.33 -45.53 -28.60
N LYS A 981 22.23 -46.03 -29.84
CA LYS A 981 21.34 -47.13 -30.24
C LYS A 981 22.09 -48.43 -29.98
N THR A 982 21.47 -49.38 -29.31
CA THR A 982 21.59 -50.79 -29.64
C THR A 982 20.41 -51.57 -29.05
N VAL A 983 19.82 -52.39 -29.94
CA VAL A 983 18.91 -53.55 -29.83
C VAL A 983 18.19 -53.77 -28.50
#